data_AF-A0AA39DTZ5-F1
#
_entry.id   AF-A0AA39DTZ5-F1
#
_cell.length_a   1.000
_cell.length_b   1.000
_cell.length_c   1.000
_cell.angle_alpha   90.00
_cell.angle_beta   90.00
_cell.angle_gamma   90.00
#
_symmetry.space_group_name_H-M   'P 1'
#
loop_
_entity.id
_entity.type
_entity.pdbx_description
1 polymer ?
#
loop_
_entity_poly.entity_id
_entity_poly.type
_entity_poly.pdbx_seq_one_letter_code
_entity_poly.pdbx_strand_id
1 'polypeptide(L)'
;MSRPQNYEFQEWWNKQREKHHDLLIDKSETQRLFTSVEIHTPTADPAVDKERTRSARQLSWVCLLKLQQLASSIAYLSNGFVAILRTANRRIASSSVAADSSRSESRLYHAIKVFLVVVLVLLLFELVAYFKGWHFSPPSLSSAEVEVLGLVELVYATWLKIRANYLAPPLQSLTNVCIVLFLIQSVDRIVLMLGCFWIKFRKLKPVAVMEFSENSEEQNVQDYPMVLVQIPMCNEREVYQQSIAAVCIQDWPRERMLVQVLDDSDDLDVQHLIKAEVQKWQQRGLRILYRHRLIRTGYKAGNLKSAMSCDYVKDYEFVAIFDADFQPGPDFLKKTIPYFKGNDDLALVQTRWAFVNKDENLLTRLQNINLSFHFEVEQQVNGVFLNFFGFNGTAGVWRIKALEDCGGWLERTTVEDMDVAVRAHLCGWKFIYLNDVKCLCELPESYEAYKKQQHRWHSGPMQLFRLCFFDILRAKVSSAKKANLILLFFLLRKLILPFYSFTLFCIILPLTMFLPEAQLPAWVVCYVPGIMSILNIVPAPRSFPFIVPYLLFENTMSVTKFNAMISGLFRFGSSYEWIVTKKLGRSSEADLVAFAEKESDPLVEGSSLHRSSSDSGIAELNKLEMTKKTGKTKRNRLYRKELALAFILLTASVRSLLSAQGIHFYFLLFQGITFLVVGLDLIGEQVS
;
A
#
# COMPACT_ATOMS: atom_id res chain seq x y z
N MET A 1 -4.35 56.54 -6.39
CA MET A 1 -4.72 56.85 -4.99
C MET A 1 -4.26 55.70 -4.11
N SER A 2 -3.24 55.98 -3.30
CA SER A 2 -2.61 55.07 -2.34
C SER A 2 -3.51 54.87 -1.11
N ARG A 3 -3.77 53.61 -0.74
CA ARG A 3 -4.42 53.24 0.54
C ARG A 3 -3.42 53.36 1.70
N PRO A 4 -3.85 53.78 2.90
CA PRO A 4 -2.96 53.98 4.04
C PRO A 4 -2.55 52.67 4.71
N GLN A 5 -1.37 52.66 5.33
CA GLN A 5 -0.85 51.54 6.13
C GLN A 5 -1.54 51.49 7.50
N ASN A 6 -1.97 50.29 7.91
CA ASN A 6 -2.61 50.01 9.20
C ASN A 6 -1.59 50.13 10.34
N TYR A 7 -1.53 51.30 10.98
CA TYR A 7 -0.67 51.59 12.13
C TYR A 7 -1.04 50.77 13.38
N GLU A 8 -2.32 50.40 13.54
CA GLU A 8 -2.82 49.73 14.76
C GLU A 8 -2.28 48.29 14.95
N PHE A 9 -2.02 47.56 13.86
CA PHE A 9 -1.45 46.21 13.96
C PHE A 9 0.02 46.25 14.41
N GLN A 10 0.75 47.27 14.00
CA GLN A 10 2.18 47.41 14.26
C GLN A 10 2.44 47.87 15.70
N GLU A 11 1.56 48.71 16.27
CA GLU A 11 1.55 49.03 17.70
C GLU A 11 1.20 47.83 18.58
N TRP A 12 0.21 47.01 18.18
CA TRP A 12 -0.14 45.78 18.88
C TRP A 12 1.02 44.77 18.90
N TRP A 13 1.69 44.60 17.75
CA TRP A 13 2.84 43.70 17.60
C TRP A 13 4.06 44.13 18.42
N ASN A 14 4.27 45.44 18.59
CA ASN A 14 5.38 45.97 19.39
C ASN A 14 5.10 45.90 20.91
N LYS A 15 3.84 46.11 21.34
CA LYS A 15 3.44 45.94 22.75
C LYS A 15 3.58 44.51 23.29
N GLN A 16 3.54 43.50 22.41
CA GLN A 16 3.75 42.09 22.81
C GLN A 16 5.25 41.75 23.00
N ARG A 17 6.17 42.50 22.37
CA ARG A 17 7.62 42.27 22.52
C ARG A 17 8.20 42.82 23.82
N GLU A 18 7.65 43.91 24.35
CA GLU A 18 8.12 44.52 25.60
C GLU A 18 7.65 43.76 26.86
N LYS A 19 6.58 42.97 26.78
CA LYS A 19 6.07 42.18 27.92
C LYS A 19 6.85 40.89 28.24
N HIS A 20 7.82 40.50 27.42
CA HIS A 20 8.58 39.25 27.59
C HIS A 20 10.02 39.44 28.09
N HIS A 21 10.41 40.66 28.51
CA HIS A 21 11.74 40.92 29.05
C HIS A 21 11.81 41.17 30.57
N ASP A 22 10.68 41.21 31.29
CA ASP A 22 10.63 41.54 32.73
C ASP A 22 10.21 40.36 33.64
N LEU A 23 10.56 39.14 33.28
CA LEU A 23 10.39 37.98 34.16
C LEU A 23 11.65 37.12 34.12
N LEU A 24 12.66 37.53 34.90
CA LEU A 24 13.63 36.69 35.63
C LEU A 24 14.76 37.59 36.15
N ILE A 25 14.67 38.07 37.39
CA ILE A 25 15.79 38.27 38.35
C ILE A 25 15.20 38.71 39.71
N ASP A 26 15.42 37.89 40.75
CA ASP A 26 15.76 38.18 42.17
C ASP A 26 15.20 37.06 43.08
N LYS A 27 15.84 36.53 44.13
CA LYS A 27 17.19 36.62 44.72
C LYS A 27 17.25 35.63 45.92
N SER A 28 18.39 34.98 46.15
CA SER A 28 19.01 34.62 47.46
C SER A 28 20.10 33.55 47.22
N GLU A 29 21.39 33.94 47.19
CA GLU A 29 22.37 33.90 48.31
C GLU A 29 22.49 32.49 48.92
N THR A 30 23.62 31.76 48.85
CA THR A 30 24.96 32.02 49.41
C THR A 30 25.89 30.91 48.88
N GLN A 31 27.08 31.11 48.30
CA GLN A 31 28.38 31.11 49.01
C GLN A 31 29.52 31.48 48.04
N ARG A 32 30.42 32.35 48.52
CA ARG A 32 31.63 32.87 47.85
C ARG A 32 32.85 31.96 48.07
N LEU A 33 33.80 31.98 47.12
CA LEU A 33 35.23 32.31 47.33
C LEU A 33 35.89 32.43 45.91
N PHE A 34 36.18 33.63 45.39
CA PHE A 34 37.49 34.37 45.44
C PHE A 34 38.59 33.70 44.57
N THR A 35 39.40 34.34 43.68
CA THR A 35 39.80 35.75 43.46
C THR A 35 40.57 35.92 42.12
N SER A 36 40.39 37.08 41.47
CA SER A 36 41.36 37.97 40.76
C SER A 36 42.38 37.47 39.72
N VAL A 37 42.53 38.21 38.60
CA VAL A 37 43.55 39.27 38.38
C VAL A 37 43.43 39.82 36.95
N GLU A 38 43.33 41.16 36.83
CA GLU A 38 43.51 41.95 35.59
C GLU A 38 45.00 42.07 35.22
N ILE A 39 45.32 42.12 33.93
CA ILE A 39 46.60 42.66 33.45
C ILE A 39 46.36 43.64 32.28
N HIS A 40 46.98 44.80 32.43
CA HIS A 40 46.94 46.03 31.68
C HIS A 40 47.32 45.95 30.18
N THR A 41 46.71 46.87 29.41
CA THR A 41 47.15 47.38 28.10
C THR A 41 48.34 48.34 28.22
N PRO A 42 49.22 48.40 27.20
CA PRO A 42 49.94 49.62 26.86
C PRO A 42 49.58 50.12 25.44
N THR A 43 49.60 51.45 25.29
CA THR A 43 49.33 52.25 24.09
C THR A 43 50.58 52.53 23.24
N ALA A 44 50.35 52.82 21.94
CA ALA A 44 51.16 53.53 20.93
C ALA A 44 51.72 52.72 19.71
N ASP A 45 51.00 52.84 18.57
CA ASP A 45 51.37 52.95 17.12
C ASP A 45 52.51 52.12 16.45
N PRO A 46 52.54 52.00 15.09
CA PRO A 46 51.52 51.47 14.17
C PRO A 46 52.11 50.43 13.17
N ALA A 47 51.21 49.79 12.40
CA ALA A 47 51.45 49.02 11.16
C ALA A 47 51.89 47.54 11.24
N VAL A 48 51.31 46.79 10.30
CA VAL A 48 51.67 45.47 9.73
C VAL A 48 50.96 44.22 10.31
N ASP A 49 50.20 43.61 9.40
CA ASP A 49 49.73 42.21 9.29
C ASP A 49 48.93 41.56 10.42
N LYS A 50 47.61 41.48 10.24
CA LYS A 50 46.79 40.42 10.86
C LYS A 50 45.46 40.11 10.15
N GLU A 51 45.51 39.77 8.87
CA GLU A 51 44.45 38.99 8.22
C GLU A 51 44.88 37.52 8.07
N ARG A 52 44.75 36.70 9.13
CA ARG A 52 44.68 35.22 8.94
C ARG A 52 44.25 34.34 10.12
N THR A 53 43.75 34.86 11.24
CA THR A 53 43.49 34.01 12.43
C THR A 53 42.05 33.96 12.94
N ARG A 54 41.07 34.57 12.27
CA ARG A 54 39.64 34.49 12.66
C ARG A 54 38.81 33.41 11.95
N SER A 55 39.31 32.78 10.87
CA SER A 55 38.54 31.78 10.09
C SER A 55 38.64 30.33 10.61
N ALA A 56 39.77 29.94 11.22
CA ALA A 56 40.00 28.54 11.62
C ALA A 56 39.13 28.08 12.80
N ARG A 57 38.82 28.96 13.76
CA ARG A 57 37.99 28.60 14.93
C ARG A 57 36.51 28.44 14.57
N GLN A 58 35.97 29.25 13.67
CA GLN A 58 34.59 29.11 13.17
C GLN A 58 34.43 27.85 12.31
N LEU A 59 35.39 27.54 11.44
CA LEU A 59 35.39 26.29 10.65
C LEU A 59 35.53 25.05 11.53
N SER A 60 36.36 25.12 12.58
CA SER A 60 36.50 24.06 13.57
C SER A 60 35.20 23.81 14.33
N TRP A 61 34.48 24.86 14.74
CA TRP A 61 33.18 24.75 15.43
C TRP A 61 32.09 24.15 14.55
N VAL A 62 32.02 24.53 13.27
CA VAL A 62 31.07 23.95 12.30
C VAL A 62 31.40 22.49 12.01
N CYS A 63 32.68 22.13 11.89
CA CYS A 63 33.11 20.74 11.78
C CYS A 63 32.72 19.94 13.03
N LEU A 64 32.91 20.50 14.22
CA LEU A 64 32.60 19.84 15.49
C LEU A 64 31.09 19.58 15.63
N LEU A 65 30.26 20.55 15.26
CA LEU A 65 28.79 20.40 15.21
C LEU A 65 28.34 19.33 14.21
N LYS A 66 28.96 19.29 13.02
CA LYS A 66 28.66 18.24 12.03
C LYS A 66 29.12 16.86 12.51
N LEU A 67 30.27 16.77 13.17
CA LEU A 67 30.75 15.54 13.81
C LEU A 67 29.84 15.09 14.95
N GLN A 68 29.32 16.02 15.74
CA GLN A 68 28.39 15.71 16.84
C GLN A 68 27.01 15.30 16.32
N GLN A 69 26.52 15.92 15.24
CA GLN A 69 25.35 15.43 14.52
C GLN A 69 25.59 14.03 13.95
N LEU A 70 26.74 13.78 13.31
CA LEU A 70 27.09 12.46 12.78
C LEU A 70 27.20 11.40 13.88
N ALA A 71 27.83 11.74 15.00
CA ALA A 71 27.96 10.86 16.16
C ALA A 71 26.60 10.57 16.80
N SER A 72 25.72 11.57 16.91
CA SER A 72 24.35 11.38 17.37
C SER A 72 23.56 10.49 16.41
N SER A 73 23.68 10.69 15.09
CA SER A 73 23.05 9.84 14.08
C SER A 73 23.59 8.40 14.13
N ILE A 74 24.90 8.21 14.33
CA ILE A 74 25.51 6.88 14.50
C ILE A 74 25.00 6.22 15.79
N ALA A 75 24.90 6.96 16.90
CA ALA A 75 24.36 6.45 18.16
C ALA A 75 22.87 6.08 18.06
N TYR A 76 22.08 6.88 17.33
CA TYR A 76 20.69 6.55 17.02
C TYR A 76 20.59 5.31 16.12
N LEU A 77 21.44 5.21 15.10
CA LEU A 77 21.50 4.03 14.22
C LEU A 77 21.95 2.78 14.98
N SER A 78 22.94 2.88 15.88
CA SER A 78 23.41 1.75 16.69
C SER A 78 22.37 1.31 17.71
N ASN A 79 21.70 2.25 18.39
CA ASN A 79 20.62 1.94 19.32
C ASN A 79 19.40 1.35 18.60
N GLY A 80 19.04 1.88 17.43
CA GLY A 80 18.02 1.31 16.56
C GLY A 80 18.38 -0.10 16.09
N PHE A 81 19.63 -0.32 15.66
CA PHE A 81 20.12 -1.63 15.26
C PHE A 81 20.11 -2.65 16.41
N VAL A 82 20.55 -2.25 17.61
CA VAL A 82 20.51 -3.11 18.80
C VAL A 82 19.07 -3.41 19.23
N ALA A 83 18.17 -2.43 19.13
CA ALA A 83 16.74 -2.64 19.40
C ALA A 83 16.12 -3.65 18.41
N ILE A 84 16.41 -3.49 17.12
CA ILE A 84 15.99 -4.43 16.06
C ILE A 84 16.54 -5.83 16.34
N LEU A 85 17.82 -5.94 16.70
CA LEU A 85 18.47 -7.23 16.98
C LEU A 85 17.90 -7.90 18.23
N ARG A 86 17.64 -7.14 19.30
CA ARG A 86 16.96 -7.65 20.51
C ARG A 86 15.54 -8.12 20.19
N THR A 87 14.80 -7.35 19.39
CA THR A 87 13.45 -7.73 18.95
C THR A 87 13.47 -8.98 18.09
N ALA A 88 14.42 -9.10 17.16
CA ALA A 88 14.63 -10.28 16.33
C ALA A 88 14.97 -11.52 17.18
N ASN A 89 15.94 -11.41 18.09
CA ASN A 89 16.33 -12.50 18.99
C ASN A 89 15.18 -12.96 19.89
N ARG A 90 14.41 -12.01 20.45
CA ARG A 90 13.20 -12.30 21.23
C ARG A 90 12.18 -13.08 20.40
N ARG A 91 11.97 -12.70 19.14
CA ARG A 91 11.01 -13.35 18.23
C ARG A 91 11.45 -14.77 17.87
N ILE A 92 12.72 -14.96 17.53
CA ILE A 92 13.30 -16.28 17.26
C ILE A 92 13.13 -17.19 18.50
N ALA A 93 13.48 -16.69 19.69
CA ALA A 93 13.35 -17.44 20.95
C ALA A 93 11.88 -17.75 21.30
N SER A 94 10.94 -16.84 21.04
CA SER A 94 9.51 -17.07 21.30
C SER A 94 8.84 -18.04 20.31
N SER A 95 9.44 -18.24 19.13
CA SER A 95 8.86 -19.06 18.06
C SER A 95 9.03 -20.57 18.27
N SER A 96 10.04 -20.97 19.06
CA SER A 96 10.27 -22.38 19.42
C SER A 96 9.16 -22.96 20.28
N VAL A 97 8.39 -22.12 20.97
CA VAL A 97 7.29 -22.52 21.87
C VAL A 97 5.96 -22.71 21.11
N ALA A 98 5.85 -22.27 19.86
CA ALA A 98 4.60 -22.32 19.07
C ALA A 98 4.63 -23.32 17.89
N ALA A 99 5.64 -24.21 17.85
CA ALA A 99 5.84 -25.17 16.78
C ALA A 99 4.95 -26.42 16.95
N ASP A 100 3.63 -26.24 17.11
CA ASP A 100 2.68 -27.34 16.95
C ASP A 100 1.36 -26.85 16.34
N SER A 101 1.33 -26.82 15.01
CA SER A 101 0.15 -27.20 14.23
C SER A 101 0.58 -27.50 12.79
N SER A 102 0.28 -28.71 12.35
CA SER A 102 0.63 -29.38 11.10
C SER A 102 0.02 -28.72 9.85
N ARG A 103 0.49 -27.52 9.47
CA ARG A 103 0.22 -26.99 8.12
C ARG A 103 1.25 -27.55 7.14
N SER A 104 0.77 -28.43 6.25
CA SER A 104 1.50 -28.92 5.07
C SER A 104 2.36 -27.81 4.46
N GLU A 105 3.68 -28.03 4.44
CA GLU A 105 4.61 -27.06 3.88
C GLU A 105 4.27 -26.84 2.41
N SER A 106 3.92 -25.59 2.04
CA SER A 106 3.52 -25.31 0.66
C SER A 106 4.62 -25.73 -0.33
N ARG A 107 4.26 -26.32 -1.47
CA ARG A 107 5.22 -26.77 -2.52
C ARG A 107 6.28 -25.72 -2.88
N LEU A 108 5.87 -24.44 -2.94
CA LEU A 108 6.77 -23.33 -3.20
C LEU A 108 7.85 -23.17 -2.10
N TYR A 109 7.48 -23.33 -0.83
CA TYR A 109 8.44 -23.25 0.27
C TYR A 109 9.47 -24.38 0.20
N HIS A 110 9.04 -25.59 -0.14
CA HIS A 110 9.96 -26.70 -0.38
C HIS A 110 10.93 -26.40 -1.54
N ALA A 111 10.42 -25.87 -2.66
CA ALA A 111 11.27 -25.46 -3.78
C ALA A 111 12.28 -24.36 -3.39
N ILE A 112 11.86 -23.36 -2.59
CA ILE A 112 12.74 -22.31 -2.07
C ILE A 112 13.80 -22.91 -1.12
N LYS A 113 13.45 -23.87 -0.26
CA LYS A 113 14.43 -24.56 0.60
C LYS A 113 15.47 -25.31 -0.22
N VAL A 114 15.04 -26.08 -1.22
CA VAL A 114 15.96 -26.80 -2.12
C VAL A 114 16.88 -25.81 -2.82
N PHE A 115 16.35 -24.69 -3.31
CA PHE A 115 17.14 -23.65 -3.94
C PHE A 115 18.16 -23.01 -2.97
N LEU A 116 17.78 -22.77 -1.71
CA LEU A 116 18.69 -22.30 -0.66
C LEU A 116 19.84 -23.29 -0.45
N VAL A 117 19.55 -24.60 -0.35
CA VAL A 117 20.58 -25.64 -0.20
C VAL A 117 21.52 -25.62 -1.39
N VAL A 118 21.00 -25.55 -2.62
CA VAL A 118 21.83 -25.47 -3.83
C VAL A 118 22.74 -24.24 -3.79
N VAL A 119 22.22 -23.06 -3.48
CA VAL A 119 22.99 -21.81 -3.41
C VAL A 119 24.06 -21.85 -2.32
N LEU A 120 23.80 -22.45 -1.17
CA LEU A 120 24.79 -22.65 -0.11
C LEU A 120 25.91 -23.61 -0.53
N VAL A 121 25.56 -24.73 -1.18
CA VAL A 121 26.54 -25.69 -1.72
C VAL A 121 27.41 -25.03 -2.79
N LEU A 122 26.81 -24.26 -3.69
CA LEU A 122 27.54 -23.52 -4.72
C LEU A 122 28.48 -22.47 -4.11
N LEU A 123 28.04 -21.73 -3.07
CA LEU A 123 28.92 -20.79 -2.38
C LEU A 123 30.09 -21.50 -1.70
N LEU A 124 29.86 -22.61 -1.01
CA LEU A 124 30.93 -23.39 -0.37
C LEU A 124 31.96 -23.84 -1.41
N PHE A 125 31.49 -24.34 -2.55
CA PHE A 125 32.36 -24.79 -3.64
C PHE A 125 33.19 -23.63 -4.23
N GLU A 126 32.58 -22.46 -4.41
CA GLU A 126 33.26 -21.27 -4.91
C GLU A 126 34.23 -20.65 -3.88
N LEU A 127 33.95 -20.78 -2.59
CA LEU A 127 34.88 -20.38 -1.52
C LEU A 127 36.15 -21.24 -1.54
N VAL A 128 36.02 -22.55 -1.74
CA VAL A 128 37.19 -23.44 -1.90
C VAL A 128 38.06 -22.98 -3.07
N ALA A 129 37.45 -22.66 -4.21
CA ALA A 129 38.16 -22.13 -5.38
C ALA A 129 38.81 -20.76 -5.12
N TYR A 130 38.14 -19.87 -4.38
CA TYR A 130 38.68 -18.56 -4.01
C TYR A 130 39.91 -18.70 -3.12
N PHE A 131 39.86 -19.52 -2.06
CA PHE A 131 41.01 -19.76 -1.17
C PHE A 131 42.16 -20.53 -1.85
N LYS A 132 41.86 -21.29 -2.90
CA LYS A 132 42.88 -21.92 -3.77
C LYS A 132 43.50 -20.96 -4.77
N GLY A 133 43.04 -19.70 -4.85
CA GLY A 133 43.59 -18.69 -5.76
C GLY A 133 43.15 -18.85 -7.21
N TRP A 134 42.14 -19.69 -7.51
CA TRP A 134 41.66 -19.88 -8.88
C TRP A 134 40.84 -18.70 -9.40
N HIS A 135 40.42 -17.77 -8.52
CA HIS A 135 39.71 -16.53 -8.88
C HIS A 135 38.58 -16.74 -9.91
N PHE A 136 37.83 -17.83 -9.79
CA PHE A 136 36.72 -18.21 -10.69
C PHE A 136 37.10 -18.49 -12.15
N SER A 137 38.39 -18.68 -12.41
CA SER A 137 38.97 -19.09 -13.69
C SER A 137 39.40 -20.56 -13.63
N PRO A 138 39.52 -21.28 -14.76
CA PRO A 138 40.09 -22.61 -14.75
C PRO A 138 41.51 -22.58 -14.14
N PRO A 139 41.91 -23.60 -13.36
CA PRO A 139 43.27 -23.68 -12.82
C PRO A 139 44.28 -23.55 -13.96
N SER A 140 45.28 -22.68 -13.80
CA SER A 140 46.32 -22.50 -14.82
C SER A 140 47.14 -23.78 -14.95
N LEU A 141 47.07 -24.45 -16.11
CA LEU A 141 47.93 -25.59 -16.41
C LEU A 141 49.38 -25.10 -16.57
N SER A 142 50.20 -25.20 -15.54
CA SER A 142 51.65 -25.24 -15.70
C SER A 142 52.04 -26.61 -16.26
N SER A 143 52.75 -26.60 -17.39
CA SER A 143 53.14 -27.74 -18.22
C SER A 143 54.04 -28.80 -17.56
N ALA A 144 54.32 -28.71 -16.26
CA ALA A 144 55.18 -29.62 -15.51
C ALA A 144 54.45 -30.51 -14.47
N GLU A 145 53.15 -30.33 -14.23
CA GLU A 145 52.38 -31.04 -13.19
C GLU A 145 51.29 -31.97 -13.77
N VAL A 146 51.54 -32.55 -14.94
CA VAL A 146 50.55 -33.41 -15.64
C VAL A 146 50.32 -34.76 -14.94
N GLU A 147 51.19 -35.17 -14.01
CA GLU A 147 51.12 -36.52 -13.41
C GLU A 147 50.32 -36.65 -12.11
N VAL A 148 49.95 -35.56 -11.43
CA VAL A 148 49.04 -35.62 -10.27
C VAL A 148 48.02 -34.50 -10.32
N LEU A 149 47.12 -34.56 -11.30
CA LEU A 149 45.94 -33.70 -11.32
C LEU A 149 45.12 -33.99 -10.05
N GLY A 150 45.04 -33.02 -9.15
CA GLY A 150 44.20 -33.17 -7.96
C GLY A 150 42.75 -33.40 -8.38
N LEU A 151 42.09 -34.42 -7.83
CA LEU A 151 40.67 -34.74 -8.13
C LEU A 151 39.76 -33.51 -8.01
N VAL A 152 40.10 -32.57 -7.13
CA VAL A 152 39.39 -31.29 -6.92
C VAL A 152 39.52 -30.33 -8.12
N GLU A 153 40.68 -30.24 -8.77
CA GLU A 153 40.90 -29.39 -9.95
C GLU A 153 40.13 -29.90 -11.15
N LEU A 154 40.15 -31.22 -11.38
CA LEU A 154 39.35 -31.86 -12.43
C LEU A 154 37.86 -31.62 -12.23
N VAL A 155 37.38 -31.78 -10.99
CA VAL A 155 35.98 -31.53 -10.63
C VAL A 155 35.61 -30.06 -10.84
N TYR A 156 36.48 -29.11 -10.48
CA TYR A 156 36.23 -27.68 -10.70
C TYR A 156 36.24 -27.30 -12.19
N ALA A 157 37.21 -27.78 -12.96
CA ALA A 157 37.25 -27.56 -14.41
C ALA A 157 36.03 -28.15 -15.13
N THR A 158 35.61 -29.36 -14.71
CA THR A 158 34.39 -30.01 -15.22
C THR A 158 33.14 -29.21 -14.85
N TRP A 159 33.07 -28.68 -13.62
CA TRP A 159 32.00 -27.80 -13.18
C TRP A 159 31.90 -26.53 -14.04
N LEU A 160 33.01 -25.85 -14.31
CA LEU A 160 33.02 -24.66 -15.20
C LEU A 160 32.51 -25.01 -16.62
N LYS A 161 32.88 -26.19 -17.14
CA LYS A 161 32.38 -26.68 -18.43
C LYS A 161 30.88 -26.99 -18.40
N ILE A 162 30.38 -27.58 -17.32
CA ILE A 162 28.95 -27.87 -17.15
C ILE A 162 28.15 -26.56 -17.05
N ARG A 163 28.66 -25.64 -16.23
CA ARG A 163 28.10 -24.31 -16.01
C ARG A 163 27.91 -23.56 -17.33
N ALA A 164 28.98 -23.45 -18.12
CA ALA A 164 28.98 -22.71 -19.38
C ALA A 164 28.12 -23.37 -20.48
N ASN A 165 28.18 -24.70 -20.62
CA ASN A 165 27.54 -25.39 -21.75
C ASN A 165 26.09 -25.82 -21.50
N TYR A 166 25.70 -26.09 -20.25
CA TYR A 166 24.40 -26.69 -19.94
C TYR A 166 23.51 -25.84 -19.03
N LEU A 167 24.08 -25.08 -18.08
CA LEU A 167 23.29 -24.29 -17.13
C LEU A 167 23.07 -22.85 -17.59
N ALA A 168 24.10 -22.21 -18.15
CA ALA A 168 24.02 -20.82 -18.58
C ALA A 168 23.07 -20.58 -19.76
N PRO A 169 23.05 -21.39 -20.84
CA PRO A 169 22.15 -21.14 -21.98
C PRO A 169 20.65 -21.12 -21.63
N PRO A 170 20.08 -22.09 -20.88
CA PRO A 170 18.67 -22.03 -20.50
C PRO A 170 18.38 -20.88 -19.52
N LEU A 171 19.31 -20.55 -18.62
CA LEU A 171 19.17 -19.40 -17.72
C LEU A 171 19.17 -18.08 -18.50
N GLN A 172 20.05 -17.94 -19.49
CA GLN A 172 20.08 -16.76 -20.37
C GLN A 172 18.80 -16.64 -21.19
N SER A 173 18.28 -17.74 -21.72
CA SER A 173 17.00 -17.75 -22.45
C SER A 173 15.85 -17.28 -21.55
N LEU A 174 15.73 -17.85 -20.34
CA LEU A 174 14.73 -17.42 -19.36
C LEU A 174 14.90 -15.95 -18.96
N THR A 175 16.14 -15.49 -18.82
CA THR A 175 16.49 -14.09 -18.53
C THR A 175 16.01 -13.17 -19.64
N ASN A 176 16.30 -13.50 -20.90
CA ASN A 176 15.86 -12.71 -22.06
C ASN A 176 14.33 -12.62 -22.13
N VAL A 177 13.62 -13.72 -21.91
CA VAL A 177 12.14 -13.72 -21.84
C VAL A 177 11.65 -12.80 -20.72
N CYS A 178 12.19 -12.92 -19.51
CA CYS A 178 11.80 -12.08 -18.38
C CYS A 178 12.11 -10.59 -18.63
N ILE A 179 13.22 -10.27 -19.29
CA ILE A 179 13.56 -8.90 -19.69
C ILE A 179 12.53 -8.35 -20.66
N VAL A 180 12.15 -9.10 -21.70
CA VAL A 180 11.13 -8.66 -22.66
C VAL A 180 9.79 -8.41 -21.96
N LEU A 181 9.35 -9.33 -21.10
CA LEU A 181 8.12 -9.17 -20.32
C LEU A 181 8.18 -7.94 -19.38
N PHE A 182 9.33 -7.72 -18.74
CA PHE A 182 9.56 -6.57 -17.88
C PHE A 182 9.53 -5.25 -18.66
N LEU A 183 10.10 -5.21 -19.87
CA LEU A 183 10.05 -4.05 -20.75
C LEU A 183 8.62 -3.76 -21.22
N ILE A 184 7.85 -4.78 -21.60
CA ILE A 184 6.43 -4.62 -21.98
C ILE A 184 5.65 -4.01 -20.81
N GLN A 185 5.84 -4.52 -19.59
CA GLN A 185 5.20 -3.97 -18.40
C GLN A 185 5.65 -2.52 -18.11
N SER A 186 6.92 -2.21 -18.35
CA SER A 186 7.47 -0.87 -18.18
C SER A 186 6.86 0.12 -19.17
N VAL A 187 6.62 -0.31 -20.42
CA VAL A 187 5.93 0.48 -21.43
C VAL A 187 4.48 0.75 -21.02
N ASP A 188 3.72 -0.25 -20.54
CA ASP A 188 2.36 -0.05 -20.01
C ASP A 188 2.34 1.01 -18.90
N ARG A 189 3.31 0.96 -17.96
CA ARG A 189 3.44 1.97 -16.90
C ARG A 189 3.70 3.38 -17.44
N ILE A 190 4.60 3.51 -18.42
CA ILE A 190 4.89 4.81 -19.05
C ILE A 190 3.65 5.33 -19.78
N VAL A 191 2.95 4.48 -20.53
CA VAL A 191 1.71 4.84 -21.25
C VAL A 191 0.63 5.32 -20.27
N LEU A 192 0.45 4.63 -19.14
CA LEU A 192 -0.47 5.06 -18.09
C LEU A 192 -0.10 6.44 -17.52
N MET A 193 1.19 6.68 -17.25
CA MET A 193 1.65 7.97 -16.75
C MET A 193 1.47 9.10 -17.77
N LEU A 194 1.77 8.85 -19.04
CA LEU A 194 1.53 9.79 -20.13
C LEU A 194 0.03 10.08 -20.30
N GLY A 195 -0.82 9.05 -20.21
CA GLY A 195 -2.28 9.19 -20.24
C GLY A 195 -2.79 10.05 -19.07
N CYS A 196 -2.31 9.82 -17.86
CA CYS A 196 -2.68 10.62 -16.69
C CYS A 196 -2.20 12.07 -16.82
N PHE A 197 -0.96 12.28 -17.30
CA PHE A 197 -0.46 13.62 -17.61
C PHE A 197 -1.33 14.32 -18.66
N TRP A 198 -1.71 13.63 -19.73
CA TRP A 198 -2.58 14.17 -20.77
C TRP A 198 -3.97 14.53 -20.24
N ILE A 199 -4.57 13.68 -19.41
CA ILE A 199 -5.85 13.95 -18.73
C ILE A 199 -5.75 15.23 -17.90
N LYS A 200 -4.69 15.39 -17.10
CA LYS A 200 -4.47 16.59 -16.28
C LYS A 200 -4.21 17.83 -17.15
N PHE A 201 -3.39 17.71 -18.17
CA PHE A 201 -3.04 18.80 -19.10
C PHE A 201 -4.25 19.31 -19.87
N ARG A 202 -5.06 18.40 -20.42
CA ARG A 202 -6.30 18.72 -21.16
C ARG A 202 -7.51 18.96 -20.25
N LYS A 203 -7.36 18.79 -18.93
CA LYS A 203 -8.45 18.85 -17.94
C LYS A 203 -9.63 17.95 -18.33
N LEU A 204 -9.34 16.76 -18.86
CA LEU A 204 -10.37 15.77 -19.20
C LEU A 204 -11.02 15.29 -17.90
N LYS A 205 -12.29 15.61 -17.72
CA LYS A 205 -13.09 15.12 -16.61
C LYS A 205 -14.44 14.66 -17.14
N PRO A 206 -15.00 13.58 -16.60
CA PRO A 206 -16.41 13.30 -16.78
C PRO A 206 -17.20 14.55 -16.35
N VAL A 207 -18.14 14.99 -17.18
CA VAL A 207 -19.02 16.12 -16.88
C VAL A 207 -20.40 15.55 -16.58
N ALA A 208 -20.92 15.85 -15.40
CA ALA A 208 -22.30 15.51 -15.07
C ALA A 208 -23.27 16.37 -15.89
N VAL A 209 -24.38 15.79 -16.32
CA VAL A 209 -25.40 16.50 -17.12
C VAL A 209 -26.15 17.53 -16.27
N MET A 210 -26.13 17.38 -14.95
CA MET A 210 -26.82 18.22 -13.98
C MET A 210 -26.01 18.26 -12.68
N GLU A 211 -26.12 19.35 -11.92
CA GLU A 211 -25.68 19.40 -10.52
C GLU A 211 -26.91 19.55 -9.63
N PHE A 212 -26.97 18.79 -8.54
CA PHE A 212 -27.94 19.06 -7.47
C PHE A 212 -27.43 20.30 -6.72
N SER A 213 -28.06 21.46 -6.92
CA SER A 213 -27.65 22.73 -6.31
C SER A 213 -27.78 22.66 -4.78
N GLU A 214 -26.82 23.24 -4.05
CA GLU A 214 -26.91 23.43 -2.60
C GLU A 214 -27.94 24.51 -2.22
N ASN A 215 -28.33 25.40 -3.15
CA ASN A 215 -29.12 26.61 -2.89
C ASN A 215 -30.50 26.64 -3.56
N SER A 216 -31.10 25.49 -3.90
CA SER A 216 -32.45 25.49 -4.48
C SER A 216 -33.50 25.09 -3.44
N GLU A 217 -34.14 26.10 -2.85
CA GLU A 217 -35.46 25.98 -2.19
C GLU A 217 -36.56 25.43 -3.16
N GLU A 218 -36.22 25.17 -4.43
CA GLU A 218 -37.13 24.77 -5.51
C GLU A 218 -36.92 23.34 -6.06
N GLN A 219 -35.96 22.53 -5.57
CA GLN A 219 -35.84 21.15 -6.05
C GLN A 219 -36.88 20.23 -5.39
N ASN A 220 -37.82 19.73 -6.19
CA ASN A 220 -38.84 18.82 -5.73
C ASN A 220 -38.19 17.49 -5.33
N VAL A 221 -38.53 16.94 -4.16
CA VAL A 221 -38.02 15.63 -3.70
C VAL A 221 -38.32 14.53 -4.74
N GLN A 222 -39.36 14.74 -5.55
CA GLN A 222 -39.72 13.82 -6.61
C GLN A 222 -38.65 13.68 -7.71
N ASP A 223 -37.77 14.66 -7.90
CA ASP A 223 -36.73 14.65 -8.93
C ASP A 223 -35.50 13.81 -8.56
N TYR A 224 -35.38 13.43 -7.29
CA TYR A 224 -34.31 12.57 -6.80
C TYR A 224 -34.66 11.09 -7.06
N PRO A 225 -33.80 10.33 -7.75
CA PRO A 225 -34.04 8.91 -7.97
C PRO A 225 -33.96 8.12 -6.66
N MET A 226 -34.60 6.95 -6.66
CA MET A 226 -34.59 6.05 -5.51
C MET A 226 -33.23 5.34 -5.42
N VAL A 227 -32.52 5.52 -4.29
CA VAL A 227 -31.18 4.97 -4.06
C VAL A 227 -31.16 4.00 -2.88
N LEU A 228 -30.66 2.79 -3.13
CA LEU A 228 -30.34 1.80 -2.12
C LEU A 228 -28.88 1.96 -1.70
N VAL A 229 -28.57 1.88 -0.41
CA VAL A 229 -27.19 1.89 0.08
C VAL A 229 -26.94 0.62 0.89
N GLN A 230 -25.94 -0.17 0.49
CA GLN A 230 -25.62 -1.47 1.11
C GLN A 230 -24.29 -1.42 1.84
N ILE A 231 -24.29 -1.92 3.07
CA ILE A 231 -23.10 -2.06 3.92
C ILE A 231 -22.94 -3.53 4.33
N PRO A 232 -22.22 -4.36 3.56
CA PRO A 232 -21.86 -5.71 3.97
C PRO A 232 -20.87 -5.70 5.16
N MET A 233 -21.19 -6.48 6.18
CA MET A 233 -20.42 -6.67 7.40
C MET A 233 -20.27 -8.16 7.72
N CYS A 234 -19.13 -8.56 8.25
CA CYS A 234 -18.78 -9.85 8.84
C CYS A 234 -17.74 -9.67 9.97
N ASN A 235 -18.23 -9.57 11.21
CA ASN A 235 -17.44 -9.45 12.46
C ASN A 235 -16.62 -8.16 12.60
N GLU A 236 -17.01 -7.03 11.99
CA GLU A 236 -16.28 -5.75 12.09
C GLU A 236 -16.69 -4.91 13.29
N ARG A 237 -16.36 -5.41 14.48
CA ARG A 237 -16.62 -4.75 15.77
C ARG A 237 -16.02 -3.35 15.86
N GLU A 238 -14.88 -3.11 15.23
CA GLU A 238 -14.13 -1.87 15.40
C GLU A 238 -14.65 -0.71 14.52
N VAL A 239 -15.32 -1.01 13.39
CA VAL A 239 -15.69 0.00 12.38
C VAL A 239 -17.19 0.14 12.15
N TYR A 240 -18.03 -0.78 12.65
CA TYR A 240 -19.48 -0.79 12.34
C TYR A 240 -20.16 0.55 12.60
N GLN A 241 -19.88 1.19 13.75
CA GLN A 241 -20.52 2.44 14.15
C GLN A 241 -20.17 3.58 13.20
N GLN A 242 -18.89 3.71 12.85
CA GLN A 242 -18.38 4.78 11.98
C GLN A 242 -18.92 4.62 10.55
N SER A 243 -18.93 3.39 10.02
CA SER A 243 -19.43 3.11 8.68
C SER A 243 -20.93 3.34 8.55
N ILE A 244 -21.73 2.83 9.50
CA ILE A 244 -23.19 3.08 9.50
C ILE A 244 -23.47 4.57 9.62
N ALA A 245 -22.76 5.28 10.50
CA ALA A 245 -22.94 6.72 10.66
C ALA A 245 -22.62 7.49 9.37
N ALA A 246 -21.49 7.20 8.71
CA ALA A 246 -21.08 7.89 7.47
C ALA A 246 -22.10 7.73 6.32
N VAL A 247 -22.75 6.57 6.24
CA VAL A 247 -23.84 6.31 5.29
C VAL A 247 -25.16 6.97 5.73
N CYS A 248 -25.45 7.04 7.02
CA CYS A 248 -26.69 7.63 7.52
C CYS A 248 -26.70 9.17 7.42
N ILE A 249 -25.55 9.82 7.31
CA ILE A 249 -25.47 11.29 7.19
C ILE A 249 -25.42 11.79 5.75
N GLN A 250 -25.70 10.93 4.76
CA GLN A 250 -25.72 11.32 3.36
C GLN A 250 -26.78 12.41 3.11
N ASP A 251 -26.38 13.44 2.39
CA ASP A 251 -27.20 14.55 1.94
C ASP A 251 -28.05 14.11 0.74
N TRP A 252 -29.08 13.34 1.05
CA TRP A 252 -30.07 12.82 0.12
C TRP A 252 -31.45 12.81 0.78
N PRO A 253 -32.55 13.06 0.05
CA PRO A 253 -33.88 13.01 0.65
C PRO A 253 -34.15 11.65 1.31
N ARG A 254 -34.55 11.66 2.58
CA ARG A 254 -34.72 10.44 3.39
C ARG A 254 -35.74 9.47 2.79
N GLU A 255 -36.79 10.00 2.15
CA GLU A 255 -37.81 9.23 1.44
C GLU A 255 -37.37 8.70 0.06
N ARG A 256 -36.19 9.10 -0.41
CA ARG A 256 -35.55 8.60 -1.64
C ARG A 256 -34.32 7.72 -1.39
N MET A 257 -33.94 7.49 -0.12
CA MET A 257 -32.84 6.61 0.26
C MET A 257 -33.28 5.48 1.20
N LEU A 258 -32.74 4.28 1.00
CA LEU A 258 -32.85 3.16 1.96
C LEU A 258 -31.47 2.59 2.24
N VAL A 259 -31.12 2.46 3.53
CA VAL A 259 -29.86 1.84 3.95
C VAL A 259 -30.11 0.38 4.35
N GLN A 260 -29.29 -0.54 3.85
CA GLN A 260 -29.27 -1.94 4.22
C GLN A 260 -27.93 -2.28 4.87
N VAL A 261 -27.96 -2.64 6.15
CA VAL A 261 -26.81 -3.23 6.85
C VAL A 261 -26.93 -4.74 6.73
N LEU A 262 -25.98 -5.34 6.00
CA LEU A 262 -26.02 -6.75 5.61
C LEU A 262 -25.00 -7.53 6.44
N ASP A 263 -25.43 -8.14 7.54
CA ASP A 263 -24.57 -8.75 8.54
C ASP A 263 -24.44 -10.27 8.39
N ASP A 264 -23.22 -10.72 8.11
CA ASP A 264 -22.78 -12.13 8.10
C ASP A 264 -21.97 -12.51 9.35
N SER A 265 -21.97 -11.69 10.41
CA SER A 265 -21.25 -11.97 11.66
C SER A 265 -21.71 -13.28 12.30
N ASP A 266 -20.78 -14.09 12.80
CA ASP A 266 -21.08 -15.26 13.64
C ASP A 266 -20.94 -14.97 15.13
N ASP A 267 -20.29 -13.86 15.48
CA ASP A 267 -20.19 -13.37 16.85
C ASP A 267 -21.49 -12.67 17.28
N LEU A 268 -22.20 -13.28 18.23
CA LEU A 268 -23.46 -12.75 18.76
C LEU A 268 -23.28 -11.35 19.36
N ASP A 269 -22.18 -11.05 20.04
CA ASP A 269 -21.97 -9.72 20.63
C ASP A 269 -21.90 -8.66 19.53
N VAL A 270 -21.21 -8.97 18.43
CA VAL A 270 -21.10 -8.06 17.28
C VAL A 270 -22.44 -7.87 16.60
N GLN A 271 -23.23 -8.94 16.41
CA GLN A 271 -24.59 -8.83 15.87
C GLN A 271 -25.47 -7.89 16.71
N HIS A 272 -25.41 -8.00 18.04
CA HIS A 272 -26.18 -7.12 18.94
C HIS A 272 -25.74 -5.65 18.82
N LEU A 273 -24.43 -5.39 18.72
CA LEU A 273 -23.89 -4.04 18.54
C LEU A 273 -24.35 -3.41 17.22
N ILE A 274 -24.26 -4.15 16.12
CA ILE A 274 -24.71 -3.68 14.79
C ILE A 274 -26.21 -3.41 14.81
N LYS A 275 -27.00 -4.34 15.34
CA LYS A 275 -28.46 -4.20 15.44
C LYS A 275 -28.87 -2.99 16.28
N ALA A 276 -28.19 -2.74 17.41
CA ALA A 276 -28.45 -1.58 18.26
C ALA A 276 -28.16 -0.25 17.55
N GLU A 277 -27.05 -0.16 16.79
CA GLU A 277 -26.76 1.05 16.02
C GLU A 277 -27.79 1.27 14.91
N VAL A 278 -28.23 0.22 14.23
CA VAL A 278 -29.34 0.33 13.26
C VAL A 278 -30.62 0.86 13.92
N GLN A 279 -31.02 0.29 15.06
CA GLN A 279 -32.22 0.75 15.80
C GLN A 279 -32.14 2.21 16.21
N LYS A 280 -30.96 2.67 16.64
CA LYS A 280 -30.71 4.08 16.98
C LYS A 280 -30.93 5.00 15.77
N TRP A 281 -30.51 4.61 14.56
CA TRP A 281 -30.76 5.39 13.35
C TRP A 281 -32.21 5.31 12.87
N GLN A 282 -32.91 4.18 13.09
CA GLN A 282 -34.35 4.08 12.85
C GLN A 282 -35.14 5.06 13.75
N GLN A 283 -34.79 5.16 15.03
CA GLN A 283 -35.40 6.11 15.97
C GLN A 283 -35.17 7.58 15.57
N ARG A 284 -34.12 7.88 14.80
CA ARG A 284 -33.86 9.21 14.22
C ARG A 284 -34.66 9.47 12.93
N GLY A 285 -35.53 8.55 12.55
CA GLY A 285 -36.40 8.66 11.37
C GLY A 285 -35.69 8.35 10.04
N LEU A 286 -34.59 7.60 10.06
CA LEU A 286 -34.00 7.09 8.81
C LEU A 286 -34.58 5.73 8.43
N ARG A 287 -34.76 5.53 7.12
CA ARG A 287 -35.07 4.22 6.56
C ARG A 287 -33.79 3.40 6.46
N ILE A 288 -33.56 2.60 7.49
CA ILE A 288 -32.42 1.68 7.59
C ILE A 288 -32.91 0.30 8.03
N LEU A 289 -32.36 -0.75 7.43
CA LEU A 289 -32.72 -2.15 7.70
C LEU A 289 -31.49 -2.94 8.11
N TYR A 290 -31.63 -3.69 9.21
CA TYR A 290 -30.67 -4.72 9.60
C TYR A 290 -31.10 -6.05 8.97
N ARG A 291 -30.18 -6.72 8.27
CA ARG A 291 -30.41 -8.04 7.69
C ARG A 291 -29.29 -8.98 8.10
N HIS A 292 -29.66 -10.12 8.68
CA HIS A 292 -28.71 -11.17 9.04
C HIS A 292 -29.09 -12.48 8.33
N ARG A 293 -28.10 -13.20 7.82
CA ARG A 293 -28.30 -14.49 7.15
C ARG A 293 -27.89 -15.65 8.07
N LEU A 294 -28.81 -16.59 8.29
CA LEU A 294 -28.52 -17.82 9.03
C LEU A 294 -27.57 -18.75 8.26
N ILE A 295 -27.74 -18.82 6.93
CA ILE A 295 -26.93 -19.66 6.05
C ILE A 295 -25.98 -18.77 5.25
N ARG A 296 -24.68 -18.83 5.58
CA ARG A 296 -23.61 -18.00 5.00
C ARG A 296 -23.00 -18.63 3.75
N THR A 297 -23.79 -18.76 2.68
CA THR A 297 -23.26 -19.17 1.37
C THR A 297 -22.75 -17.97 0.59
N GLY A 298 -21.64 -18.16 -0.14
CA GLY A 298 -21.15 -17.19 -1.12
C GLY A 298 -20.47 -15.94 -0.57
N TYR A 299 -20.15 -15.89 0.73
CA TYR A 299 -19.53 -14.73 1.39
C TYR A 299 -20.26 -13.41 1.05
N LYS A 300 -19.52 -12.32 0.81
CA LYS A 300 -20.04 -11.01 0.41
C LYS A 300 -20.94 -11.06 -0.82
N ALA A 301 -20.56 -11.85 -1.85
CA ALA A 301 -21.35 -11.99 -3.07
C ALA A 301 -22.75 -12.55 -2.79
N GLY A 302 -22.83 -13.60 -1.98
CA GLY A 302 -24.09 -14.20 -1.56
C GLY A 302 -24.92 -13.25 -0.67
N ASN A 303 -24.25 -12.44 0.16
CA ASN A 303 -24.91 -11.47 1.02
C ASN A 303 -25.59 -10.37 0.21
N LEU A 304 -24.84 -9.76 -0.72
CA LEU A 304 -25.36 -8.78 -1.68
C LEU A 304 -26.48 -9.38 -2.53
N LYS A 305 -26.30 -10.61 -3.05
CA LYS A 305 -27.33 -11.32 -3.82
C LYS A 305 -28.63 -11.50 -3.05
N SER A 306 -28.56 -11.96 -1.80
CA SER A 306 -29.73 -12.14 -0.94
C SER A 306 -30.43 -10.83 -0.59
N ALA A 307 -29.67 -9.73 -0.46
CA ALA A 307 -30.24 -8.42 -0.26
C ALA A 307 -30.95 -7.89 -1.51
N MET A 308 -30.34 -8.07 -2.69
CA MET A 308 -30.90 -7.65 -3.98
C MET A 308 -32.17 -8.42 -4.38
N SER A 309 -32.41 -9.61 -3.83
CA SER A 309 -33.62 -10.41 -4.14
C SER A 309 -34.88 -9.98 -3.35
N CYS A 310 -34.80 -8.96 -2.51
CA CYS A 310 -35.97 -8.48 -1.77
C CYS A 310 -36.92 -7.70 -2.69
N ASP A 311 -38.23 -7.91 -2.56
CA ASP A 311 -39.21 -7.30 -3.48
C ASP A 311 -39.16 -5.78 -3.53
N TYR A 312 -38.94 -5.11 -2.39
CA TYR A 312 -38.83 -3.65 -2.34
C TYR A 312 -37.62 -3.11 -3.12
N VAL A 313 -36.62 -3.93 -3.47
CA VAL A 313 -35.46 -3.47 -4.26
C VAL A 313 -35.88 -3.03 -5.66
N LYS A 314 -37.01 -3.56 -6.17
CA LYS A 314 -37.59 -3.18 -7.46
C LYS A 314 -38.01 -1.69 -7.51
N ASP A 315 -38.21 -1.07 -6.36
CA ASP A 315 -38.56 0.35 -6.23
C ASP A 315 -37.33 1.27 -6.29
N TYR A 316 -36.13 0.73 -6.43
CA TYR A 316 -34.86 1.48 -6.44
C TYR A 316 -34.19 1.41 -7.82
N GLU A 317 -33.62 2.54 -8.25
CA GLU A 317 -32.94 2.66 -9.54
C GLU A 317 -31.44 2.37 -9.41
N PHE A 318 -30.85 2.79 -8.29
CA PHE A 318 -29.42 2.71 -8.04
C PHE A 318 -29.10 2.02 -6.72
N VAL A 319 -27.94 1.36 -6.66
CA VAL A 319 -27.38 0.79 -5.43
C VAL A 319 -25.93 1.25 -5.21
N ALA A 320 -25.67 1.89 -4.08
CA ALA A 320 -24.34 2.25 -3.61
C ALA A 320 -23.82 1.20 -2.63
N ILE A 321 -22.55 0.81 -2.74
CA ILE A 321 -21.97 -0.27 -1.91
C ILE A 321 -20.76 0.23 -1.14
N PHE A 322 -20.79 0.09 0.19
CA PHE A 322 -19.71 0.50 1.10
C PHE A 322 -19.26 -0.67 1.97
N ASP A 323 -17.98 -1.04 1.91
CA ASP A 323 -17.42 -2.00 2.87
C ASP A 323 -17.44 -1.40 4.28
N ALA A 324 -17.42 -2.27 5.30
CA ALA A 324 -17.58 -1.88 6.69
C ALA A 324 -16.53 -0.89 7.23
N ASP A 325 -15.41 -0.68 6.55
CA ASP A 325 -14.37 0.31 6.90
C ASP A 325 -14.43 1.61 6.08
N PHE A 326 -15.39 1.73 5.16
CA PHE A 326 -15.54 2.90 4.30
C PHE A 326 -16.42 3.97 4.93
N GLN A 327 -15.96 5.21 4.76
CA GLN A 327 -16.60 6.43 5.25
C GLN A 327 -16.82 7.37 4.05
N PRO A 328 -17.96 7.25 3.33
CA PRO A 328 -18.30 8.19 2.27
C PRO A 328 -18.55 9.59 2.84
N GLY A 329 -18.13 10.64 2.11
CA GLY A 329 -18.49 12.02 2.43
C GLY A 329 -20.02 12.23 2.34
N PRO A 330 -20.61 13.17 3.10
CA PRO A 330 -22.07 13.40 3.08
C PRO A 330 -22.65 13.69 1.69
N ASP A 331 -21.85 14.28 0.81
CA ASP A 331 -22.19 14.68 -0.55
C ASP A 331 -21.95 13.58 -1.61
N PHE A 332 -21.57 12.37 -1.21
CA PHE A 332 -21.18 11.30 -2.13
C PHE A 332 -22.28 10.98 -3.16
N LEU A 333 -23.54 10.84 -2.73
CA LEU A 333 -24.64 10.57 -3.65
C LEU A 333 -24.88 11.74 -4.62
N LYS A 334 -24.86 12.98 -4.12
CA LYS A 334 -24.95 14.19 -4.96
C LYS A 334 -23.83 14.29 -5.99
N LYS A 335 -22.62 13.85 -5.66
CA LYS A 335 -21.45 13.85 -6.56
C LYS A 335 -21.41 12.67 -7.53
N THR A 336 -22.23 11.62 -7.36
CA THR A 336 -22.16 10.39 -8.18
C THR A 336 -23.41 10.16 -9.03
N ILE A 337 -24.60 10.35 -8.48
CA ILE A 337 -25.88 10.06 -9.15
C ILE A 337 -26.11 10.89 -10.42
N PRO A 338 -25.75 12.19 -10.49
CA PRO A 338 -26.02 12.98 -11.69
C PRO A 338 -25.40 12.47 -12.98
N TYR A 339 -24.34 11.67 -12.91
CA TYR A 339 -23.70 11.07 -14.09
C TYR A 339 -24.59 10.06 -14.81
N PHE A 340 -25.59 9.48 -14.15
CA PHE A 340 -26.52 8.54 -14.76
C PHE A 340 -27.63 9.22 -15.57
N LYS A 341 -27.90 10.51 -15.32
CA LYS A 341 -28.95 11.25 -16.02
C LYS A 341 -28.52 11.49 -17.47
N GLY A 342 -29.35 11.07 -18.43
CA GLY A 342 -29.03 11.14 -19.85
C GLY A 342 -28.03 10.09 -20.35
N ASN A 343 -27.56 9.19 -19.48
CA ASN A 343 -26.64 8.11 -19.81
C ASN A 343 -27.26 6.75 -19.44
N ASP A 344 -28.20 6.29 -20.25
CA ASP A 344 -28.97 5.07 -20.00
C ASP A 344 -28.14 3.78 -20.11
N ASP A 345 -26.98 3.85 -20.78
CA ASP A 345 -26.01 2.75 -20.92
C ASP A 345 -24.87 2.79 -19.89
N LEU A 346 -24.93 3.70 -18.91
CA LEU A 346 -24.02 3.76 -17.78
C LEU A 346 -24.48 2.79 -16.68
N ALA A 347 -23.62 1.83 -16.35
CA ALA A 347 -23.86 0.86 -15.28
C ALA A 347 -23.22 1.24 -13.96
N LEU A 348 -22.01 1.80 -13.98
CA LEU A 348 -21.20 2.01 -12.77
C LEU A 348 -20.57 3.39 -12.77
N VAL A 349 -20.70 4.07 -11.64
CA VAL A 349 -19.87 5.22 -11.25
C VAL A 349 -19.00 4.79 -10.08
N GLN A 350 -17.68 4.70 -10.29
CA GLN A 350 -16.71 4.33 -9.25
C GLN A 350 -15.98 5.59 -8.78
N THR A 351 -15.80 5.71 -7.47
CA THR A 351 -15.04 6.81 -6.85
C THR A 351 -13.67 6.33 -6.37
N ARG A 352 -12.79 7.28 -6.05
CA ARG A 352 -11.44 7.00 -5.58
C ARG A 352 -11.41 6.66 -4.10
N TRP A 353 -10.59 5.67 -3.75
CA TRP A 353 -10.26 5.39 -2.36
C TRP A 353 -9.18 6.35 -1.84
N ALA A 354 -9.37 6.80 -0.60
CA ALA A 354 -8.39 7.58 0.14
C ALA A 354 -8.19 6.97 1.53
N PHE A 355 -6.98 7.06 2.08
CA PHE A 355 -6.58 6.27 3.25
C PHE A 355 -6.34 7.15 4.48
N VAL A 356 -7.02 6.84 5.58
CA VAL A 356 -6.93 7.59 6.85
C VAL A 356 -5.66 7.26 7.64
N ASN A 357 -5.08 6.06 7.44
CA ASN A 357 -3.90 5.59 8.17
C ASN A 357 -2.66 5.43 7.28
N LYS A 358 -2.59 6.14 6.15
CA LYS A 358 -1.45 6.06 5.21
C LYS A 358 -0.09 6.39 5.83
N ASP A 359 -0.07 7.24 6.86
CA ASP A 359 1.16 7.71 7.51
C ASP A 359 1.52 6.94 8.79
N GLU A 360 0.75 5.90 9.13
CA GLU A 360 0.83 5.19 10.41
C GLU A 360 2.14 4.44 10.66
N ASN A 361 2.61 3.69 9.68
CA ASN A 361 3.87 2.95 9.77
C ASN A 361 4.50 2.79 8.39
N LEU A 362 5.68 2.17 8.32
CA LEU A 362 6.36 1.98 7.05
C LEU A 362 5.48 1.18 6.08
N LEU A 363 4.85 0.09 6.53
CA LEU A 363 3.99 -0.74 5.69
C LEU A 363 2.82 0.05 5.08
N THR A 364 2.12 0.90 5.83
CA THR A 364 1.01 1.71 5.30
C THR A 364 1.50 2.77 4.31
N ARG A 365 2.67 3.37 4.55
CA ARG A 365 3.29 4.34 3.62
C ARG A 365 3.65 3.70 2.29
N LEU A 366 4.18 2.47 2.31
CA LEU A 366 4.52 1.72 1.09
C LEU A 366 3.28 1.27 0.32
N GLN A 367 2.23 0.84 1.04
CA GLN A 367 0.93 0.52 0.44
C GLN A 367 0.30 1.73 -0.25
N ASN A 368 0.38 2.91 0.38
CA ASN A 368 -0.15 4.15 -0.16
C ASN A 368 0.43 4.48 -1.54
N ILE A 369 1.73 4.24 -1.78
CA ILE A 369 2.36 4.46 -3.08
C ILE A 369 1.68 3.60 -4.16
N ASN A 370 1.59 2.28 -3.93
CA ASN A 370 1.03 1.35 -4.91
C ASN A 370 -0.45 1.67 -5.21
N LEU A 371 -1.25 1.88 -4.17
CA LEU A 371 -2.68 2.13 -4.30
C LEU A 371 -2.98 3.51 -4.87
N SER A 372 -2.18 4.54 -4.56
CA SER A 372 -2.33 5.86 -5.18
C SER A 372 -2.08 5.78 -6.68
N PHE A 373 -1.06 5.04 -7.14
CA PHE A 373 -0.88 4.79 -8.57
C PHE A 373 -2.08 4.05 -9.17
N HIS A 374 -2.54 2.98 -8.52
CA HIS A 374 -3.64 2.19 -9.06
C HIS A 374 -4.92 3.03 -9.24
N PHE A 375 -5.32 3.78 -8.22
CA PHE A 375 -6.55 4.57 -8.24
C PHE A 375 -6.42 5.87 -9.04
N GLU A 376 -5.37 6.66 -8.81
CA GLU A 376 -5.25 7.99 -9.45
C GLU A 376 -4.74 7.93 -10.89
N VAL A 377 -4.01 6.87 -11.28
CA VAL A 377 -3.42 6.74 -12.61
C VAL A 377 -4.11 5.63 -13.38
N GLU A 378 -3.99 4.38 -12.94
CA GLU A 378 -4.43 3.23 -13.73
C GLU A 378 -5.94 3.26 -13.99
N GLN A 379 -6.78 3.40 -12.96
CA GLN A 379 -8.24 3.40 -13.12
C GLN A 379 -8.74 4.61 -13.90
N GLN A 380 -8.20 5.80 -13.61
CA GLN A 380 -8.57 7.02 -14.32
C GLN A 380 -8.25 6.89 -15.82
N VAL A 381 -7.04 6.47 -16.18
CA VAL A 381 -6.61 6.35 -17.57
C VAL A 381 -7.40 5.27 -18.31
N ASN A 382 -7.59 4.10 -17.70
CA ASN A 382 -8.38 3.05 -18.36
C ASN A 382 -9.86 3.45 -18.49
N GLY A 383 -10.41 4.17 -17.52
CA GLY A 383 -11.77 4.71 -17.60
C GLY A 383 -11.95 5.66 -18.78
N VAL A 384 -11.00 6.56 -19.01
CA VAL A 384 -11.07 7.56 -20.10
C VAL A 384 -10.75 6.95 -21.48
N PHE A 385 -9.70 6.13 -21.58
CA PHE A 385 -9.18 5.71 -22.89
C PHE A 385 -9.57 4.29 -23.30
N LEU A 386 -9.91 3.41 -22.34
CA LEU A 386 -10.24 2.01 -22.59
C LEU A 386 -11.71 1.68 -22.29
N ASN A 387 -12.46 2.63 -21.72
CA ASN A 387 -13.85 2.48 -21.28
C ASN A 387 -14.07 1.22 -20.40
N PHE A 388 -13.04 0.83 -19.64
CA PHE A 388 -13.12 -0.31 -18.73
C PHE A 388 -12.10 -0.19 -17.60
N PHE A 389 -12.57 -0.46 -16.38
CA PHE A 389 -11.77 -0.76 -15.21
C PHE A 389 -12.56 -1.75 -14.35
N GLY A 390 -11.88 -2.51 -13.49
CA GLY A 390 -12.58 -3.40 -12.56
C GLY A 390 -13.27 -2.60 -11.45
N PHE A 391 -14.49 -3.00 -11.08
CA PHE A 391 -15.13 -2.49 -9.87
C PHE A 391 -14.30 -2.88 -8.65
N ASN A 392 -14.12 -1.94 -7.71
CA ASN A 392 -13.25 -2.15 -6.55
C ASN A 392 -13.94 -2.89 -5.40
N GLY A 393 -15.18 -3.33 -5.61
CA GLY A 393 -16.01 -3.97 -4.59
C GLY A 393 -16.73 -3.00 -3.66
N THR A 394 -16.39 -1.72 -3.70
CA THR A 394 -16.97 -0.69 -2.83
C THR A 394 -16.71 0.73 -3.37
N ALA A 395 -17.31 1.74 -2.73
CA ALA A 395 -17.24 3.15 -3.09
C ALA A 395 -17.67 3.41 -4.54
N GLY A 396 -18.69 2.67 -4.99
CA GLY A 396 -19.28 2.83 -6.32
C GLY A 396 -20.79 2.68 -6.28
N VAL A 397 -21.43 3.33 -7.24
CA VAL A 397 -22.87 3.30 -7.46
C VAL A 397 -23.15 2.52 -8.72
N TRP A 398 -24.04 1.53 -8.62
CA TRP A 398 -24.50 0.71 -9.73
C TRP A 398 -25.93 1.06 -10.10
N ARG A 399 -26.22 1.09 -11.40
CA ARG A 399 -27.60 1.00 -11.91
C ARG A 399 -28.10 -0.43 -11.68
N ILE A 400 -29.21 -0.58 -10.97
CA ILE A 400 -29.73 -1.92 -10.60
C ILE A 400 -30.07 -2.73 -11.85
N LYS A 401 -30.72 -2.12 -12.85
CA LYS A 401 -30.99 -2.75 -14.14
C LYS A 401 -29.73 -3.36 -14.79
N ALA A 402 -28.59 -2.68 -14.71
CA ALA A 402 -27.34 -3.21 -15.27
C ALA A 402 -26.83 -4.44 -14.51
N LEU A 403 -27.01 -4.46 -13.18
CA LEU A 403 -26.72 -5.65 -12.38
C LEU A 403 -27.63 -6.81 -12.78
N GLU A 404 -28.93 -6.56 -12.95
CA GLU A 404 -29.90 -7.58 -13.37
C GLU A 404 -29.58 -8.14 -14.75
N ASP A 405 -29.34 -7.26 -15.74
CA ASP A 405 -29.03 -7.63 -17.13
C ASP A 405 -27.75 -8.47 -17.27
N CYS A 406 -26.80 -8.31 -16.35
CA CYS A 406 -25.56 -9.10 -16.35
C CYS A 406 -25.62 -10.36 -15.46
N GLY A 407 -26.76 -10.64 -14.80
CA GLY A 407 -26.98 -11.83 -13.97
C GLY A 407 -26.71 -11.65 -12.47
N GLY A 408 -26.59 -10.41 -12.00
CA GLY A 408 -26.43 -10.05 -10.59
C GLY A 408 -25.08 -10.44 -9.98
N TRP A 409 -25.07 -10.60 -8.65
CA TRP A 409 -23.91 -11.05 -7.89
C TRP A 409 -23.77 -12.58 -7.97
N LEU A 410 -22.60 -13.06 -8.42
CA LEU A 410 -22.31 -14.48 -8.54
C LEU A 410 -21.29 -14.93 -7.51
N GLU A 411 -21.55 -16.08 -6.89
CA GLU A 411 -20.76 -16.65 -5.79
C GLU A 411 -19.59 -17.52 -6.28
N ARG A 412 -19.28 -17.47 -7.59
CA ARG A 412 -18.34 -18.39 -8.26
C ARG A 412 -16.86 -18.06 -8.06
N THR A 413 -16.54 -16.92 -7.45
CA THR A 413 -15.17 -16.43 -7.23
C THR A 413 -15.10 -15.53 -6.00
N THR A 414 -13.89 -15.36 -5.44
CA THR A 414 -13.61 -14.48 -4.29
C THR A 414 -13.40 -13.00 -4.68
N VAL A 415 -13.56 -12.70 -5.97
CA VAL A 415 -13.51 -11.36 -6.59
C VAL A 415 -14.81 -11.11 -7.36
N GLU A 416 -15.92 -11.15 -6.63
CA GLU A 416 -17.27 -10.96 -7.17
C GLU A 416 -17.45 -9.60 -7.85
N ASP A 417 -16.71 -8.62 -7.34
CA ASP A 417 -16.62 -7.26 -7.83
C ASP A 417 -16.07 -7.17 -9.26
N MET A 418 -14.95 -7.84 -9.49
CA MET A 418 -14.32 -7.93 -10.80
C MET A 418 -15.16 -8.77 -11.76
N ASP A 419 -15.78 -9.84 -11.26
CA ASP A 419 -16.65 -10.71 -12.06
C ASP A 419 -17.85 -9.95 -12.64
N VAL A 420 -18.57 -9.18 -11.80
CA VAL A 420 -19.71 -8.38 -12.26
C VAL A 420 -19.27 -7.27 -13.21
N ALA A 421 -18.13 -6.63 -12.97
CA ALA A 421 -17.59 -5.61 -13.87
C ALA A 421 -17.25 -6.18 -15.25
N VAL A 422 -16.60 -7.36 -15.32
CA VAL A 422 -16.31 -8.01 -16.61
C VAL A 422 -17.61 -8.37 -17.33
N ARG A 423 -18.59 -8.98 -16.63
CA ARG A 423 -19.87 -9.35 -17.24
C ARG A 423 -20.65 -8.15 -17.76
N ALA A 424 -20.80 -7.09 -16.95
CA ALA A 424 -21.47 -5.87 -17.37
C ALA A 424 -20.78 -5.24 -18.60
N HIS A 425 -19.45 -5.20 -18.62
CA HIS A 425 -18.70 -4.68 -19.77
C HIS A 425 -18.91 -5.53 -21.05
N LEU A 426 -18.98 -6.86 -20.92
CA LEU A 426 -19.28 -7.75 -22.04
C LEU A 426 -20.73 -7.62 -22.53
N CYS A 427 -21.66 -7.24 -21.66
CA CYS A 427 -23.03 -6.87 -22.03
C CYS A 427 -23.15 -5.48 -22.68
N GLY A 428 -22.03 -4.73 -22.80
CA GLY A 428 -22.00 -3.43 -23.48
C GLY A 428 -22.17 -2.23 -22.55
N TRP A 429 -22.38 -2.44 -21.25
CA TRP A 429 -22.49 -1.37 -20.28
C TRP A 429 -21.18 -0.57 -20.14
N LYS A 430 -21.33 0.73 -19.87
CA LYS A 430 -20.23 1.68 -19.67
C LYS A 430 -20.01 1.98 -18.21
N PHE A 431 -18.79 2.39 -17.86
CA PHE A 431 -18.40 2.80 -16.52
C PHE A 431 -17.76 4.19 -16.55
N ILE A 432 -17.92 4.93 -15.46
CA ILE A 432 -17.26 6.23 -15.22
C ILE A 432 -16.44 6.13 -13.93
N TYR A 433 -15.21 6.64 -13.98
CA TYR A 433 -14.33 6.76 -12.83
C TYR A 433 -14.20 8.22 -12.40
N LEU A 434 -14.58 8.53 -11.16
CA LEU A 434 -14.50 9.87 -10.58
C LEU A 434 -13.29 9.95 -9.64
N ASN A 435 -12.18 10.47 -10.15
CA ASN A 435 -10.94 10.60 -9.39
C ASN A 435 -11.00 11.70 -8.30
N ASP A 436 -11.87 12.69 -8.49
CA ASP A 436 -12.02 13.84 -7.60
C ASP A 436 -12.93 13.54 -6.40
N VAL A 437 -13.83 12.55 -6.53
CA VAL A 437 -14.68 12.09 -5.43
C VAL A 437 -13.91 11.03 -4.64
N LYS A 438 -13.64 11.32 -3.37
CA LYS A 438 -12.86 10.45 -2.48
C LYS A 438 -13.80 9.77 -1.49
N CYS A 439 -13.54 8.49 -1.21
CA CYS A 439 -14.16 7.74 -0.13
C CYS A 439 -13.07 7.24 0.82
N LEU A 440 -13.17 7.57 2.11
CA LEU A 440 -12.14 7.28 3.10
C LEU A 440 -12.22 5.82 3.56
N CYS A 441 -11.08 5.15 3.74
CA CYS A 441 -10.97 3.79 4.25
C CYS A 441 -9.63 3.50 4.94
N GLU A 442 -9.46 2.28 5.48
CA GLU A 442 -8.26 1.86 6.19
C GLU A 442 -7.36 0.90 5.39
N LEU A 443 -6.05 1.15 5.44
CA LEU A 443 -5.02 0.20 5.01
C LEU A 443 -4.76 -0.87 6.08
N PRO A 444 -4.45 -2.12 5.68
CA PRO A 444 -3.93 -3.14 6.59
C PRO A 444 -2.65 -2.68 7.32
N GLU A 445 -2.70 -2.61 8.66
CA GLU A 445 -1.53 -2.17 9.48
C GLU A 445 -0.54 -3.31 9.80
N SER A 446 -0.93 -4.57 9.57
CA SER A 446 -0.06 -5.73 9.80
C SER A 446 0.31 -6.42 8.50
N TYR A 447 1.52 -6.97 8.46
CA TYR A 447 2.00 -7.71 7.29
C TYR A 447 1.15 -8.95 7.02
N GLU A 448 0.64 -9.64 8.06
CA GLU A 448 -0.28 -10.77 7.88
C GLU A 448 -1.56 -10.36 7.15
N ALA A 449 -2.21 -9.28 7.60
CA ALA A 449 -3.44 -8.79 7.01
C ALA A 449 -3.21 -8.36 5.55
N TYR A 450 -2.12 -7.64 5.30
CA TYR A 450 -1.73 -7.23 3.96
C TYR A 450 -1.44 -8.44 3.05
N LYS A 451 -0.69 -9.44 3.53
CA LYS A 451 -0.38 -10.66 2.79
C LYS A 451 -1.64 -11.44 2.40
N LYS A 452 -2.62 -11.56 3.31
CA LYS A 452 -3.92 -12.19 3.02
C LYS A 452 -4.70 -11.42 1.95
N GLN A 453 -4.75 -10.10 2.07
CA GLN A 453 -5.40 -9.24 1.08
C GLN A 453 -4.75 -9.40 -0.30
N GLN A 454 -3.43 -9.28 -0.38
CA GLN A 454 -2.67 -9.42 -1.62
C GLN A 454 -2.80 -10.81 -2.23
N HIS A 455 -2.88 -11.87 -1.40
CA HIS A 455 -3.13 -13.22 -1.89
C HIS A 455 -4.48 -13.29 -2.60
N ARG A 456 -5.57 -12.81 -1.98
CA ARG A 456 -6.91 -12.79 -2.62
C ARG A 456 -6.90 -11.99 -3.93
N TRP A 457 -6.28 -10.81 -3.93
CA TRP A 457 -6.24 -9.90 -5.08
C TRP A 457 -5.40 -10.40 -6.26
N HIS A 458 -4.59 -11.45 -6.08
CA HIS A 458 -3.81 -12.06 -7.16
C HIS A 458 -4.30 -13.47 -7.52
N SER A 459 -4.84 -14.24 -6.57
CA SER A 459 -5.44 -15.55 -6.86
C SER A 459 -6.81 -15.43 -7.51
N GLY A 460 -7.66 -14.51 -7.01
CA GLY A 460 -9.02 -14.31 -7.49
C GLY A 460 -9.10 -13.96 -8.98
N PRO A 461 -8.34 -12.98 -9.49
CA PRO A 461 -8.36 -12.64 -10.91
C PRO A 461 -7.91 -13.78 -11.83
N MET A 462 -6.98 -14.63 -11.40
CA MET A 462 -6.57 -15.81 -12.19
C MET A 462 -7.65 -16.90 -12.21
N GLN A 463 -8.38 -17.07 -11.11
CA GLN A 463 -9.56 -17.92 -11.11
C GLN A 463 -10.65 -17.36 -12.03
N LEU A 464 -10.93 -16.06 -11.92
CA LEU A 464 -11.92 -15.38 -12.76
C LEU A 464 -11.56 -15.48 -14.24
N PHE A 465 -10.30 -15.24 -14.60
CA PHE A 465 -9.83 -15.37 -15.99
C PHE A 465 -10.18 -16.72 -16.58
N ARG A 466 -9.94 -17.82 -15.85
CA ARG A 466 -10.30 -19.18 -16.31
C ARG A 466 -11.81 -19.37 -16.49
N LEU A 467 -12.61 -18.73 -15.63
CA LEU A 467 -14.07 -18.83 -15.70
C LEU A 467 -14.64 -18.03 -16.88
N CYS A 468 -14.11 -16.83 -17.14
CA CYS A 468 -14.65 -15.94 -18.17
C CYS A 468 -13.89 -15.97 -19.51
N PHE A 469 -12.78 -16.70 -19.64
CA PHE A 469 -11.95 -16.68 -20.86
C PHE A 469 -12.76 -16.98 -22.12
N PHE A 470 -13.53 -18.08 -22.11
CA PHE A 470 -14.35 -18.44 -23.25
C PHE A 470 -15.54 -17.51 -23.44
N ASP A 471 -16.09 -16.94 -22.36
CA ASP A 471 -17.17 -15.95 -22.44
C ASP A 471 -16.67 -14.67 -23.15
N ILE A 472 -15.46 -14.21 -22.83
CA ILE A 472 -14.82 -13.06 -23.51
C ILE A 472 -14.61 -13.34 -25.00
N LEU A 473 -14.15 -14.54 -25.36
CA LEU A 473 -13.94 -14.91 -26.76
C LEU A 473 -15.26 -14.95 -27.55
N ARG A 474 -16.32 -15.50 -26.94
CA ARG A 474 -17.66 -15.63 -27.56
C ARG A 474 -18.49 -14.36 -27.53
N ALA A 475 -18.19 -13.41 -26.65
CA ALA A 475 -18.94 -12.17 -26.50
C ALA A 475 -19.02 -11.39 -27.83
N LYS A 476 -20.19 -10.80 -28.10
CA LYS A 476 -20.43 -9.96 -29.29
C LYS A 476 -19.94 -8.52 -29.07
N VAL A 477 -18.69 -8.37 -28.66
CA VAL A 477 -18.01 -7.07 -28.47
C VAL A 477 -16.83 -6.94 -29.44
N SER A 478 -16.40 -5.70 -29.68
CA SER A 478 -15.26 -5.41 -30.57
C SER A 478 -14.00 -6.18 -30.17
N SER A 479 -13.19 -6.59 -31.15
CA SER A 479 -11.92 -7.29 -30.92
C SER A 479 -10.95 -6.49 -30.04
N ALA A 480 -10.97 -5.15 -30.12
CA ALA A 480 -10.16 -4.29 -29.26
C ALA A 480 -10.52 -4.44 -27.76
N LYS A 481 -11.82 -4.48 -27.42
CA LYS A 481 -12.28 -4.75 -26.04
C LYS A 481 -11.84 -6.14 -25.56
N LYS A 482 -11.93 -7.16 -26.41
CA LYS A 482 -11.46 -8.52 -26.09
C LYS A 482 -9.95 -8.54 -25.82
N ALA A 483 -9.18 -7.90 -26.70
CA ALA A 483 -7.73 -7.78 -26.56
C ALA A 483 -7.34 -7.01 -25.29
N ASN A 484 -8.04 -5.92 -24.97
CA ASN A 484 -7.84 -5.18 -23.73
C ASN A 484 -8.05 -6.07 -22.48
N LEU A 485 -9.18 -6.77 -22.41
CA LEU A 485 -9.47 -7.67 -21.28
C LEU A 485 -8.44 -8.79 -21.15
N ILE A 486 -8.15 -9.49 -22.25
CA ILE A 486 -7.24 -10.64 -22.21
C ILE A 486 -5.80 -10.19 -22.00
N LEU A 487 -5.28 -9.30 -22.86
CA LEU A 487 -3.86 -8.95 -22.89
C LEU A 487 -3.48 -7.97 -21.79
N LEU A 488 -4.18 -6.84 -21.67
CA LEU A 488 -3.79 -5.79 -20.71
C LEU A 488 -4.30 -6.10 -19.30
N PHE A 489 -5.60 -6.37 -19.16
CA PHE A 489 -6.23 -6.51 -17.85
C PHE A 489 -5.83 -7.82 -17.15
N PHE A 490 -6.01 -8.98 -17.78
CA PHE A 490 -5.69 -10.27 -17.16
C PHE A 490 -4.23 -10.70 -17.33
N LEU A 491 -3.71 -10.80 -18.56
CA LEU A 491 -2.38 -11.37 -18.78
C LEU A 491 -1.27 -10.43 -18.30
N LEU A 492 -1.21 -9.19 -18.78
CA LEU A 492 -0.11 -8.29 -18.43
C LEU A 492 -0.08 -7.97 -16.93
N ARG A 493 -1.19 -7.44 -16.40
CA ARG A 493 -1.22 -6.90 -15.03
C ARG A 493 -1.44 -7.94 -13.94
N LYS A 494 -2.14 -9.05 -14.20
CA LYS A 494 -2.46 -10.06 -13.16
C LYS A 494 -1.61 -11.33 -13.26
N LEU A 495 -1.04 -11.65 -14.43
CA LEU A 495 -0.20 -12.84 -14.64
C LEU A 495 1.28 -12.49 -14.86
N ILE A 496 1.60 -11.68 -15.88
CA ILE A 496 2.98 -11.38 -16.27
C ILE A 496 3.69 -10.60 -15.16
N LEU A 497 3.05 -9.58 -14.59
CA LEU A 497 3.63 -8.75 -13.53
C LEU A 497 4.13 -9.56 -12.33
N PRO A 498 3.32 -10.41 -11.65
CA PRO A 498 3.84 -11.27 -10.58
C PRO A 498 4.87 -12.30 -11.06
N PHE A 499 4.70 -12.83 -12.28
CA PHE A 499 5.59 -13.86 -12.85
C PHE A 499 7.02 -13.34 -13.04
N TYR A 500 7.21 -12.25 -13.80
CA TYR A 500 8.57 -11.76 -14.06
C TYR A 500 9.19 -11.18 -12.79
N SER A 501 8.40 -10.51 -11.93
CA SER A 501 8.95 -9.86 -10.73
C SER A 501 9.58 -10.90 -9.79
N PHE A 502 8.87 -12.01 -9.54
CA PHE A 502 9.42 -13.09 -8.71
C PHE A 502 10.57 -13.79 -9.42
N THR A 503 10.41 -14.17 -10.69
CA THR A 503 11.41 -14.95 -11.42
C THR A 503 12.71 -14.16 -11.61
N LEU A 504 12.64 -12.88 -11.97
CA LEU A 504 13.79 -12.01 -12.19
C LEU A 504 14.55 -11.73 -10.89
N PHE A 505 13.87 -11.23 -9.85
CA PHE A 505 14.54 -10.73 -8.65
C PHE A 505 14.81 -11.80 -7.59
N CYS A 506 13.98 -12.86 -7.51
CA CYS A 506 14.14 -13.90 -6.48
C CYS A 506 14.85 -15.16 -7.00
N ILE A 507 14.90 -15.40 -8.32
CA ILE A 507 15.46 -16.63 -8.90
C ILE A 507 16.64 -16.33 -9.82
N ILE A 508 16.43 -15.56 -10.90
CA ILE A 508 17.47 -15.26 -11.90
C ILE A 508 18.61 -14.47 -11.29
N LEU A 509 18.32 -13.36 -10.61
CA LEU A 509 19.35 -12.50 -10.03
C LEU A 509 20.34 -13.26 -9.13
N PRO A 510 19.91 -14.02 -8.10
CA PRO A 510 20.86 -14.81 -7.30
C PRO A 510 21.57 -15.90 -8.12
N LEU A 511 20.89 -16.58 -9.07
CA LEU A 511 21.51 -17.60 -9.92
C LEU A 511 22.63 -17.04 -10.82
N THR A 512 22.43 -15.86 -11.40
CA THR A 512 23.45 -15.21 -12.26
C THR A 512 24.73 -14.86 -11.50
N MET A 513 24.69 -14.76 -10.16
CA MET A 513 25.91 -14.60 -9.35
C MET A 513 26.76 -15.87 -9.28
N PHE A 514 26.14 -17.04 -9.43
CA PHE A 514 26.83 -18.35 -9.47
C PHE A 514 27.10 -18.83 -10.90
N LEU A 515 26.36 -18.29 -11.88
CA LEU A 515 26.39 -18.63 -13.29
C LEU A 515 26.74 -17.35 -14.11
N PRO A 516 27.97 -16.81 -14.01
CA PRO A 516 28.34 -15.51 -14.58
C PRO A 516 28.30 -15.47 -16.11
N GLU A 517 28.26 -16.63 -16.79
CA GLU A 517 28.06 -16.73 -18.23
C GLU A 517 26.65 -16.29 -18.66
N ALA A 518 25.67 -16.39 -17.75
CA ALA A 518 24.35 -15.79 -17.94
C ALA A 518 24.36 -14.34 -17.45
N GLN A 519 24.29 -13.40 -18.38
CA GLN A 519 24.39 -11.98 -18.10
C GLN A 519 23.03 -11.36 -17.79
N LEU A 520 22.95 -10.69 -16.64
CA LEU A 520 21.85 -9.83 -16.25
C LEU A 520 22.32 -8.37 -16.19
N PRO A 521 21.95 -7.52 -17.17
CA PRO A 521 22.43 -6.14 -17.25
C PRO A 521 22.05 -5.30 -16.03
N ALA A 522 22.95 -4.42 -15.58
CA ALA A 522 22.72 -3.56 -14.42
C ALA A 522 21.50 -2.63 -14.58
N TRP A 523 21.19 -2.21 -15.81
CA TRP A 523 20.02 -1.36 -16.09
C TRP A 523 18.69 -2.07 -15.81
N VAL A 524 18.64 -3.40 -15.96
CA VAL A 524 17.47 -4.23 -15.64
C VAL A 524 17.25 -4.30 -14.13
N VAL A 525 18.34 -4.37 -13.37
CA VAL A 525 18.29 -4.53 -11.91
C VAL A 525 18.05 -3.20 -11.20
N CYS A 526 18.65 -2.11 -11.68
CA CYS A 526 18.68 -0.83 -10.97
C CYS A 526 17.91 0.29 -11.69
N TYR A 527 18.22 0.55 -12.95
CA TYR A 527 17.73 1.78 -13.61
C TYR A 527 16.25 1.71 -13.95
N VAL A 528 15.79 0.65 -14.63
CA VAL A 528 14.37 0.53 -14.98
C VAL A 528 13.50 0.39 -13.72
N PRO A 529 13.81 -0.47 -12.74
CA PRO A 529 13.03 -0.52 -11.49
C PRO A 529 13.06 0.80 -10.71
N GLY A 530 14.18 1.52 -10.71
CA GLY A 530 14.29 2.86 -10.13
C GLY A 530 13.33 3.85 -10.81
N ILE A 531 13.35 3.92 -12.15
CA ILE A 531 12.43 4.76 -12.93
C ILE A 531 10.97 4.37 -12.65
N MET A 532 10.63 3.07 -12.67
CA MET A 532 9.27 2.61 -12.37
C MET A 532 8.82 3.01 -10.95
N SER A 533 9.73 2.98 -9.98
CA SER A 533 9.46 3.41 -8.61
C SER A 533 9.21 4.92 -8.53
N ILE A 534 9.96 5.73 -9.29
CA ILE A 534 9.71 7.18 -9.41
C ILE A 534 8.31 7.41 -9.98
N LEU A 535 7.98 6.74 -11.09
CA LEU A 535 6.66 6.86 -11.74
C LEU A 535 5.50 6.50 -10.80
N ASN A 536 5.66 5.43 -10.01
CA ASN A 536 4.64 5.01 -9.04
C ASN A 536 4.46 6.00 -7.88
N ILE A 537 5.48 6.78 -7.54
CA ILE A 537 5.43 7.77 -6.45
C ILE A 537 4.83 9.10 -6.89
N VAL A 538 4.81 9.43 -8.19
CA VAL A 538 4.29 10.71 -8.69
C VAL A 538 2.91 11.08 -8.11
N PRO A 539 1.92 10.17 -7.98
CA PRO A 539 0.63 10.50 -7.36
C PRO A 539 0.70 10.79 -5.85
N ALA A 540 1.74 10.31 -5.16
CA ALA A 540 1.95 10.47 -3.72
C ALA A 540 3.31 11.14 -3.43
N PRO A 541 3.49 12.43 -3.76
CA PRO A 541 4.80 13.10 -3.69
C PRO A 541 5.40 13.15 -2.27
N ARG A 542 4.55 13.17 -1.24
CA ARG A 542 5.00 13.09 0.17
C ARG A 542 5.72 11.77 0.49
N SER A 543 5.51 10.73 -0.31
CA SER A 543 6.15 9.42 -0.15
C SER A 543 7.52 9.32 -0.84
N PHE A 544 8.05 10.39 -1.44
CA PHE A 544 9.34 10.39 -2.14
C PHE A 544 10.53 9.85 -1.31
N PRO A 545 10.68 10.16 0.00
CA PRO A 545 11.75 9.60 0.82
C PRO A 545 11.72 8.07 0.94
N PHE A 546 10.59 7.44 0.63
CA PHE A 546 10.38 5.99 0.76
C PHE A 546 10.59 5.23 -0.56
N ILE A 547 11.19 5.85 -1.59
CA ILE A 547 11.37 5.21 -2.91
C ILE A 547 12.21 3.93 -2.88
N VAL A 548 13.34 3.94 -2.18
CA VAL A 548 14.19 2.75 -2.06
C VAL A 548 13.51 1.67 -1.20
N PRO A 549 12.96 1.99 -0.01
CA PRO A 549 12.14 1.02 0.73
C PRO A 549 10.97 0.45 -0.07
N TYR A 550 10.29 1.26 -0.89
CA TYR A 550 9.20 0.84 -1.75
C TYR A 550 9.66 -0.17 -2.81
N LEU A 551 10.74 0.15 -3.54
CA LEU A 551 11.31 -0.74 -4.55
C LEU A 551 11.64 -2.12 -3.96
N LEU A 552 12.35 -2.13 -2.82
CA LEU A 552 12.77 -3.36 -2.16
C LEU A 552 11.57 -4.14 -1.60
N PHE A 553 10.58 -3.44 -1.06
CA PHE A 553 9.37 -4.05 -0.51
C PHE A 553 8.46 -4.67 -1.59
N GLU A 554 8.28 -4.01 -2.74
CA GLU A 554 7.54 -4.56 -3.87
C GLU A 554 8.16 -5.86 -4.37
N ASN A 555 9.49 -5.90 -4.45
CA ASN A 555 10.23 -7.13 -4.75
C ASN A 555 10.00 -8.20 -3.69
N THR A 556 9.98 -7.84 -2.40
CA THR A 556 9.62 -8.80 -1.34
C THR A 556 8.20 -9.31 -1.47
N MET A 557 7.25 -8.47 -1.87
CA MET A 557 5.86 -8.88 -2.09
C MET A 557 5.67 -9.77 -3.30
N SER A 558 6.63 -9.82 -4.23
CA SER A 558 6.57 -10.68 -5.42
C SER A 558 6.37 -12.16 -5.07
N VAL A 559 6.95 -12.67 -3.98
CA VAL A 559 6.75 -14.09 -3.56
C VAL A 559 5.30 -14.38 -3.20
N THR A 560 4.64 -13.44 -2.51
CA THR A 560 3.22 -13.59 -2.14
C THR A 560 2.35 -13.49 -3.38
N LYS A 561 2.58 -12.48 -4.22
CA LYS A 561 1.83 -12.25 -5.47
C LYS A 561 1.97 -13.41 -6.45
N PHE A 562 3.19 -13.93 -6.63
CA PHE A 562 3.49 -15.08 -7.48
C PHE A 562 2.80 -16.36 -6.96
N ASN A 563 2.95 -16.66 -5.67
CA ASN A 563 2.31 -17.82 -5.06
C ASN A 563 0.79 -17.79 -5.21
N ALA A 564 0.19 -16.61 -5.00
CA ALA A 564 -1.24 -16.39 -5.15
C ALA A 564 -1.71 -16.55 -6.61
N MET A 565 -1.01 -15.93 -7.56
CA MET A 565 -1.27 -16.06 -8.99
C MET A 565 -1.24 -17.54 -9.43
N ILE A 566 -0.18 -18.28 -9.08
CA ILE A 566 -0.07 -19.71 -9.37
C ILE A 566 -1.22 -20.51 -8.72
N SER A 567 -1.58 -20.20 -7.48
CA SER A 567 -2.69 -20.85 -6.77
C SER A 567 -4.03 -20.61 -7.46
N GLY A 568 -4.27 -19.41 -7.97
CA GLY A 568 -5.49 -19.07 -8.71
C GLY A 568 -5.55 -19.73 -10.09
N LEU A 569 -4.40 -19.86 -10.77
CA LEU A 569 -4.30 -20.48 -12.09
C LEU A 569 -4.51 -22.00 -12.03
N PHE A 570 -3.92 -22.69 -11.05
CA PHE A 570 -3.96 -24.17 -10.95
C PHE A 570 -4.94 -24.72 -9.90
N ARG A 571 -5.84 -23.89 -9.35
CA ARG A 571 -6.87 -24.29 -8.35
C ARG A 571 -6.30 -24.91 -7.06
N PHE A 572 -5.19 -24.38 -6.53
CA PHE A 572 -4.75 -24.81 -5.20
C PHE A 572 -5.72 -24.31 -4.12
N GLY A 573 -6.05 -25.16 -3.13
CA GLY A 573 -7.22 -25.02 -2.25
C GLY A 573 -7.38 -23.68 -1.52
N SER A 574 -6.30 -22.96 -1.22
CA SER A 574 -6.35 -21.64 -0.58
C SER A 574 -6.96 -20.52 -1.44
N SER A 575 -7.21 -20.75 -2.73
CA SER A 575 -7.72 -19.71 -3.64
C SER A 575 -9.22 -19.44 -3.49
N TYR A 576 -9.96 -20.38 -2.89
CA TYR A 576 -11.42 -20.34 -2.74
C TYR A 576 -11.88 -19.92 -1.34
N GLU A 577 -10.96 -19.80 -0.39
CA GLU A 577 -11.26 -19.44 1.00
C GLU A 577 -11.19 -17.91 1.16
N TRP A 578 -12.30 -17.30 1.61
CA TRP A 578 -12.31 -15.89 1.96
C TRP A 578 -12.05 -15.73 3.45
N ILE A 579 -11.00 -14.99 3.79
CA ILE A 579 -10.63 -14.68 5.18
C ILE A 579 -10.78 -13.16 5.38
N VAL A 580 -11.61 -12.76 6.35
CA VAL A 580 -11.81 -11.35 6.74
C VAL A 580 -10.46 -10.70 7.05
N THR A 581 -10.21 -9.54 6.46
CA THR A 581 -9.03 -8.73 6.79
C THR A 581 -9.41 -7.86 7.99
N LYS A 582 -8.82 -8.14 9.16
CA LYS A 582 -9.13 -7.38 10.38
C LYS A 582 -8.76 -5.89 10.24
N LYS A 583 -9.62 -5.04 10.75
CA LYS A 583 -9.53 -3.57 10.77
C LYS A 583 -9.43 -3.07 12.21
N LEU A 584 -9.04 -1.81 12.42
CA LEU A 584 -8.74 -1.30 13.76
C LEU A 584 -9.65 -0.17 14.24
N GLY A 585 -10.49 0.42 13.37
CA GLY A 585 -11.55 1.34 13.81
C GLY A 585 -11.12 2.78 14.01
N ARG A 586 -10.22 3.29 13.18
CA ARG A 586 -9.75 4.67 13.20
C ARG A 586 -10.77 5.62 12.56
N SER A 587 -11.19 6.61 13.36
CA SER A 587 -12.00 7.73 12.91
C SER A 587 -11.13 8.81 12.26
N SER A 588 -11.69 9.46 11.25
CA SER A 588 -11.05 10.49 10.43
C SER A 588 -11.28 11.91 10.93
N GLU A 589 -11.71 12.14 12.19
CA GLU A 589 -12.10 13.49 12.65
C GLU A 589 -11.02 14.56 12.36
N ALA A 590 -9.73 14.26 12.59
CA ALA A 590 -8.64 15.18 12.29
C ALA A 590 -8.39 15.40 10.79
N ASP A 591 -8.63 14.39 9.95
CA ASP A 591 -8.47 14.49 8.50
C ASP A 591 -9.69 15.14 7.83
N LEU A 592 -10.90 14.96 8.36
CA LEU A 592 -12.13 15.62 7.92
C LEU A 592 -12.09 17.12 8.25
N VAL A 593 -11.58 17.50 9.43
CA VAL A 593 -11.37 18.90 9.81
C VAL A 593 -10.30 19.54 8.93
N ALA A 594 -9.16 18.87 8.70
CA ALA A 594 -8.12 19.35 7.78
C ALA A 594 -8.58 19.39 6.31
N PHE A 595 -9.66 18.68 5.95
CA PHE A 595 -10.28 18.73 4.62
C PHE A 595 -11.29 19.88 4.50
N ALA A 596 -12.14 20.07 5.51
CA ALA A 596 -13.10 21.17 5.60
C ALA A 596 -12.40 22.54 5.68
N GLU A 597 -11.29 22.62 6.43
CA GLU A 597 -10.42 23.80 6.52
C GLU A 597 -9.68 24.12 5.21
N LYS A 598 -9.59 23.16 4.28
CA LYS A 598 -8.91 23.36 2.99
C LYS A 598 -9.81 23.86 1.86
N GLU A 599 -11.12 23.80 2.05
CA GLU A 599 -12.13 24.29 1.09
C GLU A 599 -12.82 25.59 1.55
N SER A 600 -12.54 26.09 2.76
CA SER A 600 -13.15 27.30 3.29
C SER A 600 -12.11 28.35 3.73
N ASP A 601 -11.92 29.38 2.91
CA ASP A 601 -11.52 30.73 3.34
C ASP A 601 -12.76 31.64 3.15
N PRO A 602 -12.95 32.69 3.98
CA PRO A 602 -14.14 32.69 4.83
C PRO A 602 -15.22 33.66 4.35
N LEU A 603 -16.47 33.23 4.45
CA LEU A 603 -17.61 34.12 4.55
C LEU A 603 -18.53 33.67 5.69
N VAL A 604 -18.66 34.59 6.65
CA VAL A 604 -19.75 34.78 7.61
C VAL A 604 -19.64 34.04 8.96
N GLU A 605 -19.38 34.88 9.97
CA GLU A 605 -19.60 34.68 11.40
C GLU A 605 -21.07 34.44 11.75
N GLY A 606 -21.29 33.63 12.80
CA GLY A 606 -22.33 33.90 13.79
C GLY A 606 -23.57 33.01 13.76
N SER A 607 -23.57 31.96 14.59
CA SER A 607 -24.57 31.84 15.67
C SER A 607 -24.26 30.63 16.56
N SER A 608 -24.00 30.96 17.82
CA SER A 608 -23.79 30.06 18.94
C SER A 608 -25.04 29.23 19.26
N LEU A 609 -24.93 27.90 19.24
CA LEU A 609 -25.86 27.02 19.94
C LEU A 609 -25.10 26.23 21.01
N HIS A 610 -25.36 26.60 22.26
CA HIS A 610 -24.95 25.92 23.48
C HIS A 610 -25.29 24.42 23.40
N ARG A 611 -24.27 23.57 23.36
CA ARG A 611 -24.43 22.12 23.57
C ARG A 611 -23.93 21.79 24.97
N SER A 612 -24.88 21.55 25.87
CA SER A 612 -24.63 21.02 27.21
C SER A 612 -23.90 19.67 27.10
N SER A 613 -22.61 19.65 27.39
CA SER A 613 -21.82 18.42 27.53
C SER A 613 -22.11 17.79 28.89
N SER A 614 -22.73 16.61 28.87
CA SER A 614 -22.74 15.72 30.03
C SER A 614 -21.32 15.18 30.27
N ASP A 615 -20.75 15.49 31.43
CA ASP A 615 -19.45 14.98 31.90
C ASP A 615 -19.38 13.44 31.96
N SER A 616 -20.50 12.74 31.84
CA SER A 616 -20.55 11.27 31.80
C SER A 616 -19.93 10.67 30.52
N GLY A 617 -20.00 11.39 29.39
CA GLY A 617 -19.51 10.89 28.10
C GLY A 617 -17.98 10.95 27.98
N ILE A 618 -17.36 11.94 28.62
CA ILE A 618 -15.89 12.10 28.66
C ILE A 618 -15.26 11.04 29.57
N ALA A 619 -15.94 10.67 30.66
CA ALA A 619 -15.51 9.60 31.54
C ALA A 619 -15.57 8.22 30.85
N GLU A 620 -16.60 7.94 30.05
CA GLU A 620 -16.68 6.71 29.24
C GLU A 620 -15.67 6.68 28.09
N LEU A 621 -15.42 7.81 27.42
CA LEU A 621 -14.37 7.94 26.40
C LEU A 621 -12.98 7.71 26.99
N ASN A 622 -12.67 8.29 28.14
CA ASN A 622 -11.41 8.06 28.85
C ASN A 622 -11.27 6.60 29.32
N LYS A 623 -12.38 5.95 29.71
CA LYS A 623 -12.39 4.53 30.04
C LYS A 623 -12.11 3.68 28.79
N LEU A 624 -12.74 3.99 27.66
CA LEU A 624 -12.51 3.33 26.36
C LEU A 624 -11.08 3.54 25.84
N GLU A 625 -10.49 4.72 26.04
CA GLU A 625 -9.08 4.99 25.74
C GLU A 625 -8.13 4.21 26.65
N MET A 626 -8.46 4.07 27.94
CA MET A 626 -7.71 3.22 28.87
C MET A 626 -7.82 1.74 28.50
N THR A 627 -8.97 1.23 28.04
CA THR A 627 -9.09 -0.15 27.52
C THR A 627 -8.40 -0.32 26.15
N LYS A 628 -8.29 0.74 25.33
CA LYS A 628 -7.48 0.75 24.10
C LYS A 628 -5.98 0.59 24.41
N LYS A 629 -5.51 1.12 25.56
CA LYS A 629 -4.12 0.97 26.03
C LYS A 629 -3.78 -0.42 26.58
N THR A 630 -4.76 -1.25 26.95
CA THR A 630 -4.52 -2.67 27.25
C THR A 630 -4.45 -3.48 25.95
N GLY A 631 -3.34 -3.34 25.23
CA GLY A 631 -3.10 -4.01 23.96
C GLY A 631 -3.14 -5.54 24.09
N LYS A 632 -3.99 -6.20 23.30
CA LYS A 632 -3.82 -7.62 22.99
C LYS A 632 -2.38 -7.82 22.50
N THR A 633 -1.62 -8.68 23.18
CA THR A 633 -0.24 -9.03 22.81
C THR A 633 -0.19 -9.44 21.33
N LYS A 634 0.45 -8.61 20.49
CA LYS A 634 0.69 -8.88 19.06
C LYS A 634 1.53 -10.16 18.98
N ARG A 635 0.91 -11.26 18.53
CA ARG A 635 1.57 -12.57 18.42
C ARG A 635 2.46 -12.53 17.18
N ASN A 636 3.74 -12.23 17.38
CA ASN A 636 4.71 -12.06 16.30
C ASN A 636 4.96 -13.41 15.60
N ARG A 637 4.85 -13.44 14.27
CA ARG A 637 5.01 -14.66 13.46
C ARG A 637 6.27 -14.58 12.59
N LEU A 638 6.94 -15.72 12.43
CA LEU A 638 8.05 -15.85 11.50
C LEU A 638 7.54 -16.29 10.12
N TYR A 639 7.89 -15.55 9.09
CA TYR A 639 7.51 -15.85 7.71
C TYR A 639 8.62 -16.62 7.00
N ARG A 640 8.52 -17.95 7.03
CA ARG A 640 9.58 -18.87 6.60
C ARG A 640 9.99 -18.73 5.12
N LYS A 641 9.06 -18.42 4.21
CA LYS A 641 9.38 -18.27 2.76
C LYS A 641 10.29 -17.05 2.55
N GLU A 642 9.91 -15.94 3.18
CA GLU A 642 10.62 -14.67 3.13
C GLU A 642 11.99 -14.79 3.79
N LEU A 643 12.10 -15.49 4.93
CA LEU A 643 13.39 -15.79 5.57
C LEU A 643 14.30 -16.65 4.69
N ALA A 644 13.78 -17.71 4.06
CA ALA A 644 14.60 -18.55 3.18
C ALA A 644 15.11 -17.78 1.95
N LEU A 645 14.27 -16.92 1.36
CA LEU A 645 14.68 -16.01 0.28
C LEU A 645 15.69 -14.96 0.76
N ALA A 646 15.56 -14.45 1.99
CA ALA A 646 16.56 -13.57 2.59
C ALA A 646 17.94 -14.24 2.59
N PHE A 647 18.03 -15.48 3.06
CA PHE A 647 19.29 -16.22 3.08
C PHE A 647 19.83 -16.51 1.67
N ILE A 648 18.99 -16.83 0.69
CA ILE A 648 19.42 -17.00 -0.71
C ILE A 648 20.08 -15.71 -1.22
N LEU A 649 19.42 -14.57 -1.06
CA LEU A 649 19.90 -13.28 -1.57
C LEU A 649 21.15 -12.80 -0.83
N LEU A 650 21.21 -13.00 0.49
CA LEU A 650 22.40 -12.70 1.29
C LEU A 650 23.58 -13.60 0.88
N THR A 651 23.34 -14.88 0.63
CA THR A 651 24.38 -15.82 0.16
C THR A 651 24.90 -15.39 -1.23
N ALA A 652 24.00 -15.02 -2.14
CA ALA A 652 24.37 -14.47 -3.44
C ALA A 652 25.12 -13.13 -3.32
N SER A 653 24.79 -12.30 -2.33
CA SER A 653 25.52 -11.05 -2.05
C SER A 653 26.97 -11.33 -1.64
N VAL A 654 27.21 -12.34 -0.80
CA VAL A 654 28.58 -12.76 -0.43
C VAL A 654 29.34 -13.24 -1.66
N ARG A 655 28.70 -14.04 -2.52
CA ARG A 655 29.32 -14.48 -3.79
C ARG A 655 29.65 -13.30 -4.72
N SER A 656 28.76 -12.32 -4.81
CA SER A 656 28.92 -11.12 -5.63
C SER A 656 30.10 -10.26 -5.15
N LEU A 657 30.25 -10.12 -3.83
CA LEU A 657 31.37 -9.43 -3.17
C LEU A 657 32.72 -10.06 -3.53
N LEU A 658 32.80 -11.40 -3.54
CA LEU A 658 34.03 -12.11 -3.92
C LEU A 658 34.43 -11.87 -5.39
N SER A 659 33.47 -11.63 -6.28
CA SER A 659 33.72 -11.35 -7.71
C SER A 659 33.83 -9.85 -8.06
N ALA A 660 33.83 -8.95 -7.07
CA ALA A 660 33.88 -7.50 -7.29
C ALA A 660 32.75 -6.92 -8.19
N GLN A 661 31.58 -7.57 -8.25
CA GLN A 661 30.41 -7.08 -8.99
C GLN A 661 29.65 -6.03 -8.17
N GLY A 662 30.21 -4.81 -8.12
CA GLY A 662 29.84 -3.79 -7.12
C GLY A 662 28.36 -3.43 -7.03
N ILE A 663 27.67 -3.18 -8.15
CA ILE A 663 26.26 -2.73 -8.12
C ILE A 663 25.32 -3.86 -7.68
N HIS A 664 25.53 -5.07 -8.22
CA HIS A 664 24.73 -6.25 -7.89
C HIS A 664 24.87 -6.63 -6.41
N PHE A 665 26.06 -6.47 -5.84
CA PHE A 665 26.30 -6.67 -4.40
C PHE A 665 25.37 -5.82 -3.54
N TYR A 666 25.36 -4.50 -3.74
CA TYR A 666 24.53 -3.59 -2.92
C TYR A 666 23.05 -3.92 -3.05
N PHE A 667 22.56 -4.14 -4.28
CA PHE A 667 21.16 -4.49 -4.50
C PHE A 667 20.79 -5.80 -3.78
N LEU A 668 21.59 -6.86 -3.94
CA LEU A 668 21.37 -8.15 -3.28
C LEU A 668 21.40 -8.04 -1.75
N LEU A 669 22.35 -7.26 -1.20
CA LEU A 669 22.45 -7.03 0.23
C LEU A 669 21.21 -6.34 0.79
N PHE A 670 20.81 -5.19 0.22
CA PHE A 670 19.64 -4.45 0.68
C PHE A 670 18.34 -5.22 0.46
N GLN A 671 18.22 -5.94 -0.66
CA GLN A 671 17.07 -6.80 -0.91
C GLN A 671 17.01 -7.96 0.09
N GLY A 672 18.14 -8.62 0.37
CA GLY A 672 18.24 -9.69 1.37
C GLY A 672 17.88 -9.21 2.78
N ILE A 673 18.37 -8.04 3.19
CA ILE A 673 18.00 -7.39 4.46
C ILE A 673 16.50 -7.09 4.51
N THR A 674 15.92 -6.60 3.42
CA THR A 674 14.48 -6.29 3.36
C THR A 674 13.63 -7.56 3.54
N PHE A 675 13.99 -8.66 2.85
CA PHE A 675 13.36 -9.96 3.04
C PHE A 675 13.52 -10.48 4.49
N LEU A 676 14.66 -10.22 5.13
CA LEU A 676 14.89 -10.58 6.54
C LEU A 676 13.98 -9.77 7.48
N VAL A 677 13.89 -8.45 7.31
CA VAL A 677 13.03 -7.55 8.09
C VAL A 677 11.56 -7.96 7.98
N VAL A 678 11.09 -8.25 6.76
CA VAL A 678 9.73 -8.74 6.51
C VAL A 678 9.53 -10.15 7.07
N GLY A 679 10.51 -11.03 6.88
CA GLY A 679 10.52 -12.41 7.40
C GLY A 679 10.41 -12.50 8.92
N LEU A 680 10.98 -11.51 9.61
CA LEU A 680 10.93 -11.34 11.07
C LEU A 680 9.70 -10.54 11.54
N ASP A 681 8.82 -10.10 10.64
CA ASP A 681 7.60 -9.33 10.92
C ASP A 681 7.86 -7.96 11.60
N LEU A 682 8.92 -7.27 11.19
CA LEU A 682 9.33 -5.97 11.75
C LEU A 682 8.75 -4.76 11.00
N ILE A 683 8.21 -4.96 9.78
CA ILE A 683 7.78 -3.86 8.90
C ILE A 683 6.49 -3.15 9.38
N GLY A 684 5.63 -3.84 10.11
CA GLY A 684 4.37 -3.31 10.65
C GLY A 684 4.49 -2.78 12.08
N GLU A 685 5.71 -2.55 12.58
CA GLU A 685 5.94 -1.84 13.85
C GLU A 685 5.87 -0.32 13.61
N GLN A 686 5.28 0.41 14.55
CA GLN A 686 5.35 1.87 14.56
C GLN A 686 6.81 2.26 14.74
N VAL A 687 7.33 3.06 13.81
CA VAL A 687 8.61 3.75 14.04
C VAL A 687 8.31 4.78 15.12
N SER A 688 8.71 4.48 16.35
CA SER A 688 8.51 5.33 17.53
C SER A 688 9.29 6.62 17.43
#